data_AF-A0A9P5KXS4-F1
#
_entry.id   AF-A0A9P5KXS4-F1
#
_cell.length_a   1.000
_cell.length_b   1.000
_cell.length_c   1.000
_cell.angle_alpha   90.00
_cell.angle_beta   90.00
_cell.angle_gamma   90.00
#
_symmetry.space_group_name_H-M   'P 1'
#
loop_
_entity.id
_entity.type
_entity.pdbx_description
1 polymer ?
#
loop_
_entity_poly.entity_id
_entity_poly.type
_entity_poly.pdbx_seq_one_letter_code
_entity_poly.pdbx_strand_id
1 'polypeptide(L)'
;MNLIGEEEDESPELLEIRDASLSTLEILSEFDHNSVEPFIKNLLDVCKTFLVYDPNFEDDEVDIFDSEGDVKMDDKNEDEDEDNDFDFGGDDDDEYDIDDAAFSDDDDQSWKMRRHAAVLASNIAQNLSGSLPLIYEEILKLVIVRVTKEREENVKVVNIEALDKLIGASDNDKYFYSTKVNYSHKRKSSDVSMFSFPDPKEVLNEVLPVVVKYIVSDINSKSTSVATKHAYISVLKTYINVVEGFPAEDLSKVVSTISELSKVPSSPFLKDLLELVSAVLKKHKVAILTPHIPILTQVIISGINDTYYRTSLEGLDTSRNLFPLFKENKELSGNDLKDVFINKISQSSFDIETRKKAIHALGSLIAVANLPVDDANQSANSICEQLTNELLRVDALQAIVTFVSVDESANSFSTDWFFETAKNIAAFLKQKSLTVRSETLNTLHALVKIISSRSGSQASNELDLIVQTLLGHVSSISSPPAAEVPLIGTIVQIFSETLGVVDNSISSQIIEFGMFVLTQDFATKIQSSILDLFDKITRLKMTSNIFDTLSKLPFTGDSLVPAAVAIAIVNCKLFEKVDILLQTITSGSIPTDTERALHILGNVGKRTPLSISLEGVYSNFESSVDNVRSAAALALGDIIIGNPDHYLPDLLQRLISSESSTNVYLYLFALRDIVYHLQKNRESHVSQALLDQVWDTLFSLKFKDDMSEEGEKTLVAECIGRLSIIDPEKYLPALQKNLNSPEASVRRSVVSGVKYTFGLSLDKYDRLLRPIVVDFLALMEDSNLGIRQVALSALTSAIHNKPLLLLPHLSRLLPLLYKETVVNESLIRVVQMGPFKHKVDDGLDLRKAAYESMFTLATTLPREWQLNLFKDDQFIDRILAGLDDDQDIKVLSCVTIARIISVDVRVLLSKRPSTGATTLEELIKKFTAILSVQLKDTALKQEVENQIELERNVIRASLQIEEAIKEATSVSDLEFSEWAEFMKSPGIVSASK
;
A
#
# COMPACT_ATOMS: atom_id res chain seq x y z
N MET A 1 -3.68 -29.74 35.00
CA MET A 1 -4.88 -29.68 35.86
C MET A 1 -4.62 -30.18 37.29
N ASN A 2 -3.68 -31.10 37.55
CA ASN A 2 -3.24 -31.42 38.92
C ASN A 2 -2.00 -30.59 39.34
N LEU A 3 -2.03 -29.27 39.16
CA LEU A 3 -0.98 -28.36 39.67
C LEU A 3 -1.43 -27.58 40.91
N ILE A 4 -2.68 -27.81 41.34
CA ILE A 4 -3.36 -27.14 42.43
C ILE A 4 -3.89 -28.25 43.33
N GLY A 5 -3.01 -28.80 44.16
CA GLY A 5 -3.40 -29.67 45.27
C GLY A 5 -3.30 -28.82 46.52
N GLU A 6 -4.45 -28.47 47.10
CA GLU A 6 -4.53 -27.84 48.41
C GLU A 6 -3.77 -28.72 49.43
N GLU A 7 -2.83 -28.11 50.17
CA GLU A 7 -2.12 -28.60 51.37
C GLU A 7 -0.59 -28.85 51.31
N GLU A 8 0.12 -28.65 50.19
CA GLU A 8 1.61 -28.68 50.16
C GLU A 8 2.21 -27.66 49.15
N ASP A 9 1.98 -26.35 49.32
CA ASP A 9 2.24 -25.35 48.27
C ASP A 9 3.67 -24.81 48.13
N GLU A 10 4.63 -25.26 48.95
CA GLU A 10 6.00 -24.71 48.97
C GLU A 10 7.12 -25.75 48.89
N SER A 11 6.90 -26.93 48.28
CA SER A 11 8.07 -27.76 47.94
C SER A 11 8.82 -27.14 46.74
N PRO A 12 10.15 -26.95 46.83
CA PRO A 12 10.96 -26.43 45.72
C PRO A 12 10.77 -27.23 44.42
N GLU A 13 10.54 -28.54 44.53
CA GLU A 13 10.25 -29.44 43.42
C GLU A 13 8.94 -29.09 42.69
N LEU A 14 7.88 -28.69 43.40
CA LEU A 14 6.62 -28.27 42.78
C LEU A 14 6.76 -26.93 42.06
N LEU A 15 7.56 -26.00 42.59
CA LEU A 15 7.83 -24.71 41.94
C LEU A 15 8.62 -24.91 40.65
N GLU A 16 9.63 -25.79 40.62
CA GLU A 16 10.37 -26.16 39.41
C GLU A 16 9.46 -26.82 38.36
N ILE A 17 8.53 -27.70 38.78
CA ILE A 17 7.56 -28.33 37.87
C ILE A 17 6.61 -27.28 37.29
N ARG A 18 6.12 -26.32 38.11
CA ARG A 18 5.25 -25.22 37.67
C ARG A 18 5.99 -24.33 36.66
N ASP A 19 7.23 -23.95 36.94
CA ASP A 19 8.10 -23.15 36.07
C ASP A 19 8.29 -23.83 34.70
N ALA A 20 8.74 -25.09 34.70
CA ALA A 20 8.92 -25.86 33.47
C ALA A 20 7.62 -26.06 32.69
N SER A 21 6.50 -26.27 33.38
CA SER A 21 5.17 -26.44 32.76
C SER A 21 4.70 -25.15 32.09
N LEU A 22 4.82 -24.01 32.76
CA LEU A 22 4.42 -22.72 32.23
C LEU A 22 5.31 -22.29 31.05
N SER A 23 6.63 -22.47 31.15
CA SER A 23 7.53 -22.23 30.01
C SER A 23 7.19 -23.11 28.81
N THR A 24 6.79 -24.37 29.05
CA THR A 24 6.31 -25.24 27.98
C THR A 24 5.01 -24.71 27.37
N LEU A 25 4.08 -24.21 28.17
CA LEU A 25 2.82 -23.64 27.68
C LEU A 25 3.03 -22.35 26.89
N GLU A 26 3.97 -21.50 27.26
CA GLU A 26 4.37 -20.33 26.46
C GLU A 26 4.80 -20.76 25.06
N ILE A 27 5.74 -21.70 24.99
CA ILE A 27 6.24 -22.24 23.73
C ILE A 27 5.08 -22.86 22.94
N LEU A 28 4.23 -23.67 23.58
CA LEU A 28 3.07 -24.30 22.95
C LEU A 28 2.03 -23.28 22.45
N SER A 29 1.87 -22.14 23.11
CA SER A 29 0.96 -21.07 22.68
C SER A 29 1.43 -20.32 21.43
N GLU A 30 2.68 -20.50 21.02
CA GLU A 30 3.25 -20.01 19.75
C GLU A 30 2.98 -20.97 18.57
N PHE A 31 2.44 -22.16 18.84
CA PHE A 31 2.05 -23.10 17.80
C PHE A 31 0.74 -22.70 17.12
N ASP A 32 0.38 -23.46 16.08
CA ASP A 32 -0.71 -23.14 15.17
C ASP A 32 -2.06 -22.86 15.87
N HIS A 33 -2.81 -21.86 15.38
CA HIS A 33 -4.11 -21.43 15.92
C HIS A 33 -5.06 -22.62 16.09
N ASN A 34 -5.16 -23.51 15.10
CA ASN A 34 -6.08 -24.66 15.15
C ASN A 34 -5.68 -25.71 16.19
N SER A 35 -4.40 -25.75 16.56
CA SER A 35 -3.88 -26.67 17.58
C SER A 35 -4.10 -26.14 18.98
N VAL A 36 -4.04 -24.81 19.16
CA VAL A 36 -4.13 -24.15 20.47
C VAL A 36 -5.56 -23.72 20.81
N GLU A 37 -6.37 -23.33 19.81
CA GLU A 37 -7.77 -22.87 19.98
C GLU A 37 -8.65 -23.85 20.79
N PRO A 38 -8.60 -25.18 20.61
CA PRO A 38 -9.38 -26.12 21.41
C PRO A 38 -9.08 -26.05 22.92
N PHE A 39 -7.87 -25.61 23.26
CA PHE A 39 -7.39 -25.50 24.64
C PHE A 39 -7.49 -24.07 25.19
N ILE A 40 -8.05 -23.11 24.43
CA ILE A 40 -8.07 -21.70 24.82
C ILE A 40 -8.61 -21.50 26.23
N LYS A 41 -9.74 -22.12 26.59
CA LYS A 41 -10.32 -22.00 27.94
C LYS A 41 -9.35 -22.49 29.03
N ASN A 42 -8.72 -23.63 28.81
CA ASN A 42 -7.75 -24.18 29.77
C ASN A 42 -6.54 -23.26 29.92
N LEU A 43 -6.07 -22.66 28.82
CA LEU A 43 -4.96 -21.70 28.85
C LEU A 43 -5.35 -20.40 29.55
N LEU A 44 -6.56 -19.90 29.30
CA LEU A 44 -7.11 -18.74 30.00
C LEU A 44 -7.21 -19.02 31.51
N ASP A 45 -7.68 -20.20 31.92
CA ASP A 45 -7.77 -20.58 33.33
C ASP A 45 -6.39 -20.67 34.00
N VAL A 46 -5.37 -21.18 33.28
CA VAL A 46 -3.98 -21.16 33.74
C VAL A 46 -3.48 -19.72 33.90
N CYS A 47 -3.71 -18.84 32.93
CA CYS A 47 -3.37 -17.42 33.04
C CYS A 47 -4.06 -16.77 34.25
N LYS A 48 -5.36 -16.98 34.44
CA LYS A 48 -6.10 -16.41 35.59
C LYS A 48 -5.49 -16.83 36.92
N THR A 49 -5.15 -18.11 37.04
CA THR A 49 -4.59 -18.67 38.27
C THR A 49 -3.22 -18.06 38.58
N PHE A 50 -2.31 -18.08 37.60
CA PHE A 50 -0.92 -17.70 37.83
C PHE A 50 -0.62 -16.21 37.69
N LEU A 51 -1.49 -15.41 37.05
CA LEU A 51 -1.36 -13.94 37.02
C LEU A 51 -1.55 -13.34 38.42
N VAL A 52 -2.44 -13.92 39.24
CA VAL A 52 -2.77 -13.44 40.60
C VAL A 52 -2.03 -14.23 41.68
N TYR A 53 -1.22 -15.22 41.30
CA TYR A 53 -0.50 -16.08 42.24
C TYR A 53 0.62 -15.31 42.96
N ASP A 54 0.37 -14.93 44.22
CA ASP A 54 1.30 -14.23 45.10
C ASP A 54 1.15 -14.77 46.55
N PRO A 55 1.57 -16.02 46.82
CA PRO A 55 1.29 -16.72 48.10
C PRO A 55 1.94 -16.05 49.33
N ASN A 56 3.00 -15.27 49.11
CA ASN A 56 3.74 -14.59 50.17
C ASN A 56 3.14 -13.24 50.57
N PHE A 57 1.96 -12.90 50.04
CA PHE A 57 1.30 -11.64 50.29
C PHE A 57 -0.21 -11.82 50.36
N GLU A 58 -0.80 -11.51 51.51
CA GLU A 58 -2.25 -11.38 51.62
C GLU A 58 -2.64 -10.11 50.85
N ASP A 59 -3.17 -10.30 49.65
CA ASP A 59 -3.84 -9.23 48.90
C ASP A 59 -5.11 -8.89 49.69
N ASP A 60 -5.06 -7.88 50.58
CA ASP A 60 -6.28 -7.22 51.03
C ASP A 60 -7.03 -6.86 49.75
N GLU A 61 -8.22 -7.44 49.54
CA GLU A 61 -9.09 -7.18 48.39
C GLU A 61 -9.57 -5.72 48.40
N VAL A 62 -8.65 -4.78 48.16
CA VAL A 62 -8.97 -3.42 47.79
C VAL A 62 -9.19 -3.48 46.29
N ASP A 63 -10.45 -3.76 45.94
CA ASP A 63 -10.99 -3.62 44.59
C ASP A 63 -10.39 -2.38 43.95
N ILE A 64 -9.50 -2.61 42.98
CA ILE A 64 -8.91 -1.53 42.19
C ILE A 64 -10.04 -0.78 41.51
N PHE A 65 -11.06 -1.47 40.98
CA PHE A 65 -12.23 -0.84 40.39
C PHE A 65 -13.28 -0.57 41.46
N ASP A 66 -13.64 0.70 41.72
CA ASP A 66 -14.82 0.99 42.53
C ASP A 66 -16.12 0.55 41.83
N SER A 67 -17.27 0.70 42.49
CA SER A 67 -18.58 0.30 41.92
C SER A 67 -18.95 1.05 40.61
N GLU A 68 -18.15 2.03 40.20
CA GLU A 68 -18.28 2.82 38.97
C GLU A 68 -17.14 2.54 37.95
N GLY A 69 -16.14 1.71 38.28
CA GLY A 69 -15.08 1.28 37.37
C GLY A 69 -13.78 2.10 37.41
N ASP A 70 -13.53 2.90 38.46
CA ASP A 70 -12.29 3.69 38.61
C ASP A 70 -11.23 2.99 39.50
N VAL A 71 -9.93 3.14 39.18
CA VAL A 71 -8.79 2.66 40.00
C VAL A 71 -8.73 3.39 41.35
N LYS A 72 -8.82 2.68 42.49
CA LYS A 72 -8.45 3.17 43.82
C LYS A 72 -6.94 3.32 43.90
N MET A 73 -6.48 4.56 44.06
CA MET A 73 -5.09 4.89 44.38
C MET A 73 -4.95 4.96 45.89
N ASP A 74 -4.11 4.12 46.50
CA ASP A 74 -3.69 4.33 47.89
C ASP A 74 -2.75 5.53 47.94
N ASP A 75 -3.14 6.52 48.73
CA ASP A 75 -2.38 7.73 49.02
C ASP A 75 -1.13 7.33 49.84
N LYS A 76 -0.04 6.94 49.17
CA LYS A 76 1.29 6.75 49.79
C LYS A 76 1.95 8.09 50.14
N ASN A 77 1.22 8.96 50.82
CA ASN A 77 1.72 10.19 51.44
C ASN A 77 1.22 10.21 52.90
N GLU A 78 1.71 9.30 53.73
CA GLU A 78 1.79 9.57 55.16
C GLU A 78 3.26 9.69 55.54
N ASP A 79 3.57 10.87 56.06
CA ASP A 79 4.87 11.34 56.49
C ASP A 79 5.42 10.45 57.63
N GLU A 80 6.53 9.75 57.40
CA GLU A 80 7.44 9.32 58.46
C GLU A 80 8.74 10.13 58.36
N ASP A 81 8.62 11.42 58.67
CA ASP A 81 9.74 12.22 59.19
C ASP A 81 9.91 11.87 60.68
N GLU A 82 10.67 10.82 61.00
CA GLU A 82 11.28 10.69 62.33
C GLU A 82 12.81 10.77 62.23
N ASP A 83 13.32 11.78 62.94
CA ASP A 83 14.71 12.20 63.04
C ASP A 83 15.66 11.04 63.43
N ASN A 84 16.59 10.69 62.54
CA ASN A 84 17.79 9.96 62.94
C ASN A 84 18.89 10.94 63.36
N ASP A 85 18.78 11.39 64.60
CA ASP A 85 19.88 12.03 65.32
C ASP A 85 20.97 10.99 65.61
N PHE A 86 22.19 11.40 65.31
CA PHE A 86 23.41 10.61 65.35
C PHE A 86 23.92 10.55 66.80
N ASP A 87 23.89 9.39 67.46
CA ASP A 87 24.63 9.17 68.72
C ASP A 87 25.40 7.84 68.73
N PHE A 88 26.61 7.89 69.28
CA PHE A 88 27.65 6.88 69.24
C PHE A 88 27.85 6.26 70.62
N GLY A 89 27.68 4.95 70.74
CA GLY A 89 28.43 4.12 71.69
C GLY A 89 27.62 3.21 72.63
N GLY A 90 28.06 1.96 72.71
CA GLY A 90 27.82 1.07 73.85
C GLY A 90 27.61 -0.40 73.48
N ASP A 91 28.67 -1.21 73.64
CA ASP A 91 28.54 -2.66 73.86
C ASP A 91 27.60 -2.93 75.05
N ASP A 92 26.73 -3.93 74.95
CA ASP A 92 26.72 -5.08 75.85
C ASP A 92 25.66 -6.11 75.41
N ASP A 93 26.06 -7.38 75.50
CA ASP A 93 25.31 -8.60 75.28
C ASP A 93 23.93 -8.62 75.99
N ASP A 94 22.90 -9.16 75.34
CA ASP A 94 21.96 -10.08 76.01
C ASP A 94 21.18 -10.91 74.98
N GLU A 95 21.51 -12.19 75.02
CA GLU A 95 20.96 -13.38 74.37
C GLU A 95 19.46 -13.52 74.65
N TYR A 96 18.62 -13.35 73.63
CA TYR A 96 17.27 -13.90 73.58
C TYR A 96 17.10 -14.67 72.26
N ASP A 97 17.34 -15.98 72.33
CA ASP A 97 16.82 -16.96 71.39
C ASP A 97 15.30 -16.81 71.32
N ILE A 98 14.82 -16.07 70.32
CA ILE A 98 13.48 -16.19 69.77
C ILE A 98 13.70 -16.75 68.36
N ASP A 99 13.11 -17.92 68.10
CA ASP A 99 13.24 -18.69 66.87
C ASP A 99 13.06 -17.83 65.60
N ASP A 100 14.16 -17.28 65.10
CA ASP A 100 14.35 -16.86 63.71
C ASP A 100 14.47 -18.13 62.86
N ALA A 101 13.36 -18.88 62.74
CA ALA A 101 13.09 -19.66 61.55
C ALA A 101 12.81 -18.67 60.41
N ALA A 102 13.89 -18.02 59.98
CA ALA A 102 13.96 -17.12 58.86
C ALA A 102 13.38 -17.81 57.62
N PHE A 103 12.23 -17.32 57.16
CA PHE A 103 11.89 -17.39 55.75
C PHE A 103 12.97 -16.60 55.01
N SER A 104 13.88 -17.33 54.36
CA SER A 104 14.93 -16.74 53.54
C SER A 104 14.30 -16.22 52.25
N ASP A 105 14.43 -14.92 52.01
CA ASP A 105 14.01 -14.21 50.79
C ASP A 105 14.63 -14.80 49.49
N ASP A 106 15.64 -15.68 49.60
CA ASP A 106 16.30 -16.34 48.47
C ASP A 106 15.46 -17.46 47.81
N ASP A 107 14.39 -17.94 48.46
CA ASP A 107 13.57 -19.07 47.96
C ASP A 107 12.23 -18.64 47.28
N ASP A 108 11.89 -17.34 47.23
CA ASP A 108 10.66 -16.90 46.54
C ASP A 108 10.80 -16.92 45.01
N GLN A 109 10.25 -17.96 44.39
CA GLN A 109 10.18 -18.12 42.93
C GLN A 109 8.80 -17.77 42.34
N SER A 110 7.86 -17.26 43.14
CA SER A 110 6.48 -16.96 42.71
C SER A 110 6.41 -15.95 41.56
N TRP A 111 7.38 -15.03 41.48
CA TRP A 111 7.49 -14.02 40.43
C TRP A 111 7.63 -14.63 39.02
N LYS A 112 8.28 -15.80 38.89
CA LYS A 112 8.44 -16.49 37.60
C LYS A 112 7.10 -16.94 37.05
N MET A 113 6.21 -17.43 37.90
CA MET A 113 4.91 -17.95 37.53
C MET A 113 4.03 -16.82 36.96
N ARG A 114 4.08 -15.64 37.61
CA ARG A 114 3.39 -14.42 37.13
C ARG A 114 3.95 -13.95 35.80
N ARG A 115 5.27 -13.93 35.65
CA ARG A 115 5.95 -13.59 34.40
C ARG A 115 5.51 -14.50 33.26
N HIS A 116 5.53 -15.81 33.50
CA HIS A 116 5.15 -16.77 32.47
C HIS A 116 3.66 -16.68 32.10
N ALA A 117 2.79 -16.43 33.07
CA ALA A 117 1.37 -16.24 32.84
C ALA A 117 1.08 -15.01 31.97
N ALA A 118 1.83 -13.91 32.15
CA ALA A 118 1.69 -12.69 31.35
C ALA A 118 2.18 -12.87 29.90
N VAL A 119 3.31 -13.56 29.70
CA VAL A 119 3.79 -13.91 28.35
C VAL A 119 2.77 -14.80 27.65
N LEU A 120 2.28 -15.84 28.33
CA LEU A 120 1.25 -16.74 27.82
C LEU A 120 -0.02 -15.98 27.41
N ALA A 121 -0.51 -15.05 28.26
CA ALA A 121 -1.66 -14.19 27.94
C ALA A 121 -1.42 -13.35 26.66
N SER A 122 -0.22 -12.80 26.52
CA SER A 122 0.15 -12.00 25.35
C SER A 122 0.22 -12.83 24.05
N ASN A 123 0.74 -14.06 24.14
CA ASN A 123 0.85 -14.99 23.02
C ASN A 123 -0.54 -15.46 22.58
N ILE A 124 -1.42 -15.77 23.54
CA ILE A 124 -2.82 -16.10 23.27
C ILE A 124 -3.52 -14.95 22.54
N ALA A 125 -3.34 -13.70 22.97
CA ALA A 125 -3.97 -12.55 22.32
C ALA A 125 -3.52 -12.34 20.86
N GLN A 126 -2.23 -12.53 20.59
CA GLN A 126 -1.67 -12.35 19.24
C GLN A 126 -2.02 -13.53 18.32
N ASN A 127 -1.86 -14.76 18.80
CA ASN A 127 -2.01 -15.97 18.00
C ASN A 127 -3.46 -16.45 17.88
N LEU A 128 -4.30 -16.19 18.88
CA LEU A 128 -5.73 -16.54 18.92
C LEU A 128 -6.62 -15.29 18.83
N SER A 129 -6.21 -14.31 18.02
CA SER A 129 -6.94 -13.07 17.78
C SER A 129 -8.38 -13.28 17.28
N GLY A 130 -8.73 -14.45 16.73
CA GLY A 130 -10.11 -14.81 16.42
C GLY A 130 -11.05 -14.90 17.65
N SER A 131 -10.51 -15.09 18.84
CA SER A 131 -11.22 -15.19 20.13
C SER A 131 -11.00 -13.98 21.04
N LEU A 132 -10.58 -12.84 20.48
CA LEU A 132 -10.24 -11.62 21.23
C LEU A 132 -11.30 -11.14 22.23
N PRO A 133 -12.63 -11.21 21.94
CA PRO A 133 -13.65 -10.81 22.92
C PRO A 133 -13.62 -11.66 24.21
N LEU A 134 -13.45 -12.97 24.07
CA LEU A 134 -13.35 -13.89 25.22
C LEU A 134 -12.05 -13.63 26.01
N ILE A 135 -10.94 -13.38 25.30
CA ILE A 135 -9.65 -13.08 25.92
C ILE A 135 -9.75 -11.78 26.74
N TYR A 136 -10.44 -10.75 26.22
CA TYR A 136 -10.58 -9.48 26.91
C TYR A 136 -11.50 -9.56 28.12
N GLU A 137 -12.59 -10.30 28.04
CA GLU A 137 -13.49 -10.51 29.19
C GLU A 137 -12.76 -11.18 30.35
N GLU A 138 -11.92 -12.17 30.06
CA GLU A 138 -11.34 -13.06 31.07
C GLU A 138 -9.96 -12.64 31.59
N ILE A 139 -9.14 -11.98 30.76
CA ILE A 139 -7.73 -11.69 31.09
C ILE A 139 -7.41 -10.21 31.17
N LEU A 140 -8.04 -9.34 30.36
CA LEU A 140 -7.60 -7.94 30.21
C LEU A 140 -7.56 -7.20 31.55
N LYS A 141 -8.62 -7.31 32.36
CA LYS A 141 -8.67 -6.69 33.69
C LYS A 141 -7.59 -7.23 34.62
N LEU A 142 -7.33 -8.54 34.61
CA LEU A 142 -6.31 -9.18 35.45
C LEU A 142 -4.89 -8.69 35.10
N VAL A 143 -4.58 -8.59 33.80
CA VAL A 143 -3.28 -8.06 33.35
C VAL A 143 -3.12 -6.60 33.78
N ILE A 144 -4.18 -5.79 33.67
CA ILE A 144 -4.14 -4.38 34.10
C ILE A 144 -3.90 -4.27 35.61
N VAL A 145 -4.64 -5.02 36.41
CA VAL A 145 -4.43 -5.09 37.87
C VAL A 145 -2.99 -5.46 38.18
N ARG A 146 -2.43 -6.46 37.51
CA ARG A 146 -1.05 -6.87 37.79
C ARG A 146 -0.02 -5.83 37.32
N VAL A 147 -0.24 -5.13 36.21
CA VAL A 147 0.60 -3.96 35.83
C VAL A 147 0.63 -2.90 36.94
N THR A 148 -0.48 -2.73 37.67
CA THR A 148 -0.56 -1.74 38.75
C THR A 148 0.06 -2.19 40.08
N LYS A 149 -0.06 -3.47 40.43
CA LYS A 149 0.36 -4.00 41.74
C LYS A 149 1.73 -4.69 41.74
N GLU A 150 2.31 -5.01 40.58
CA GLU A 150 3.56 -5.77 40.52
C GLU A 150 4.73 -5.02 41.16
N ARG A 151 5.41 -5.71 42.08
CA ARG A 151 6.55 -5.21 42.86
C ARG A 151 7.87 -5.55 42.18
N GLU A 152 7.93 -6.71 41.53
CA GLU A 152 9.13 -7.19 40.84
C GLU A 152 9.32 -6.51 39.49
N GLU A 153 10.38 -5.72 39.37
CA GLU A 153 10.61 -4.86 38.21
C GLU A 153 10.68 -5.64 36.89
N ASN A 154 11.36 -6.80 36.88
CA ASN A 154 11.48 -7.65 35.69
C ASN A 154 10.13 -8.22 35.25
N VAL A 155 9.23 -8.50 36.21
CA VAL A 155 7.88 -9.01 35.93
C VAL A 155 6.97 -7.87 35.51
N LYS A 156 7.12 -6.69 36.12
CA LYS A 156 6.36 -5.48 35.79
C LYS A 156 6.55 -5.09 34.32
N VAL A 157 7.79 -5.07 33.82
CA VAL A 157 8.08 -4.82 32.40
C VAL A 157 7.36 -5.81 31.49
N VAL A 158 7.43 -7.11 31.81
CA VAL A 158 6.77 -8.17 31.03
C VAL A 158 5.24 -8.03 31.04
N ASN A 159 4.65 -7.66 32.18
CA ASN A 159 3.21 -7.39 32.28
C ASN A 159 2.80 -6.21 31.41
N ILE A 160 3.61 -5.15 31.36
CA ILE A 160 3.37 -3.97 30.51
C ILE A 160 3.49 -4.34 29.02
N GLU A 161 4.50 -5.11 28.64
CA GLU A 161 4.64 -5.64 27.27
C GLU A 161 3.49 -6.56 26.87
N ALA A 162 2.98 -7.37 27.81
CA ALA A 162 1.81 -8.20 27.60
C ALA A 162 0.55 -7.35 27.35
N LEU A 163 0.38 -6.27 28.12
CA LEU A 163 -0.69 -5.29 27.90
C LEU A 163 -0.56 -4.59 26.55
N ASP A 164 0.64 -4.20 26.14
CA ASP A 164 0.93 -3.59 24.83
C ASP A 164 0.47 -4.51 23.68
N LYS A 165 0.86 -5.79 23.75
CA LYS A 165 0.44 -6.82 22.79
C LYS A 165 -1.06 -7.06 22.82
N LEU A 166 -1.70 -7.05 23.99
CA LEU A 166 -3.15 -7.20 24.11
C LEU A 166 -3.87 -6.04 23.39
N ILE A 167 -3.47 -4.79 23.62
CA ILE A 167 -4.04 -3.61 22.96
C ILE A 167 -3.80 -3.68 21.44
N GLY A 168 -2.57 -3.98 21.03
CA GLY A 168 -2.18 -4.08 19.62
C GLY A 168 -2.91 -5.17 18.83
N ALA A 169 -3.42 -6.23 19.49
CA ALA A 169 -4.24 -7.25 18.85
C ALA A 169 -5.58 -6.70 18.32
N SER A 170 -6.03 -5.54 18.84
CA SER A 170 -7.24 -4.84 18.40
C SER A 170 -7.01 -3.82 17.26
N ASP A 171 -5.85 -3.81 16.61
CA ASP A 171 -5.62 -2.93 15.46
C ASP A 171 -6.52 -3.33 14.25
N ASN A 172 -6.94 -2.35 13.45
CA ASN A 172 -7.79 -2.54 12.26
C ASN A 172 -7.16 -3.47 11.23
N ASP A 173 -5.83 -3.50 11.15
CA ASP A 173 -5.06 -4.31 10.20
C ASP A 173 -4.80 -5.75 10.70
N LYS A 174 -5.17 -6.06 11.94
CA LYS A 174 -4.97 -7.39 12.56
C LYS A 174 -6.13 -8.34 12.26
N TYR A 175 -5.88 -9.64 12.50
CA TYR A 175 -6.75 -10.74 12.09
C TYR A 175 -8.21 -10.58 12.57
N PHE A 176 -8.45 -10.15 13.80
CA PHE A 176 -9.81 -9.98 14.33
C PHE A 176 -10.66 -8.97 13.53
N TYR A 177 -10.21 -7.72 13.41
CA TYR A 177 -10.96 -6.67 12.71
C TYR A 177 -10.97 -6.86 11.19
N SER A 178 -9.94 -7.49 10.65
CA SER A 178 -9.94 -7.89 9.25
C SER A 178 -11.00 -8.98 8.98
N THR A 179 -11.21 -9.95 9.88
CA THR A 179 -12.15 -11.10 9.73
C THR A 179 -13.55 -10.94 10.34
N LYS A 180 -13.82 -9.87 11.12
CA LYS A 180 -15.03 -9.65 11.93
C LYS A 180 -16.38 -9.85 11.20
N VAL A 181 -16.43 -9.73 9.87
CA VAL A 181 -17.67 -9.96 9.10
C VAL A 181 -18.12 -11.44 9.11
N ASN A 182 -17.21 -12.39 9.36
CA ASN A 182 -17.56 -13.82 9.41
C ASN A 182 -18.32 -14.25 10.69
N TYR A 183 -18.26 -13.48 11.78
CA TYR A 183 -19.01 -13.78 13.00
C TYR A 183 -20.49 -13.37 12.93
N SER A 184 -20.83 -12.36 12.12
CA SER A 184 -22.21 -11.85 12.01
C SER A 184 -23.11 -12.71 11.11
N HIS A 185 -22.55 -13.50 10.20
CA HIS A 185 -23.34 -14.25 9.20
C HIS A 185 -22.94 -15.73 9.07
N LYS A 186 -23.20 -16.54 10.11
CA LYS A 186 -23.73 -17.94 10.02
C LYS A 186 -23.48 -18.76 11.29
N ARG A 187 -24.44 -18.78 12.22
CA ARG A 187 -24.93 -20.01 12.89
C ARG A 187 -26.42 -19.84 13.22
N LYS A 188 -27.29 -19.98 12.21
CA LYS A 188 -28.69 -20.38 12.45
C LYS A 188 -28.75 -21.90 12.47
N SER A 189 -28.34 -22.50 13.59
CA SER A 189 -28.73 -23.86 13.95
C SER A 189 -28.65 -24.01 15.46
N SER A 190 -29.84 -24.14 16.08
CA SER A 190 -30.17 -24.80 17.35
C SER A 190 -29.27 -24.55 18.57
N ASP A 191 -29.85 -23.85 19.56
CA ASP A 191 -29.60 -23.95 21.00
C ASP A 191 -28.13 -24.00 21.48
N VAL A 192 -27.46 -22.84 21.45
CA VAL A 192 -26.44 -22.47 22.45
C VAL A 192 -26.57 -20.95 22.71
N SER A 193 -26.61 -20.58 23.98
CA SER A 193 -26.79 -19.24 24.58
C SER A 193 -26.43 -18.01 23.72
N MET A 194 -27.37 -17.04 23.65
CA MET A 194 -27.08 -15.65 23.29
C MET A 194 -26.18 -15.01 24.36
N PHE A 195 -24.86 -15.08 24.20
CA PHE A 195 -23.94 -14.10 24.77
C PHE A 195 -23.33 -13.35 23.58
N SER A 196 -23.76 -12.11 23.35
CA SER A 196 -23.07 -11.21 22.44
C SER A 196 -21.93 -10.55 23.21
N PHE A 197 -20.70 -11.02 23.00
CA PHE A 197 -19.54 -10.36 23.58
C PHE A 197 -19.41 -8.94 23.00
N PRO A 198 -19.06 -7.92 23.82
CA PRO A 198 -18.85 -6.55 23.36
C PRO A 198 -17.66 -6.46 22.40
N ASP A 199 -17.61 -5.41 21.57
CA ASP A 199 -16.50 -5.22 20.65
C ASP A 199 -15.19 -5.00 21.42
N PRO A 200 -14.07 -5.68 21.10
CA PRO A 200 -12.80 -5.48 21.79
C PRO A 200 -12.38 -4.00 21.90
N LYS A 201 -12.64 -3.16 20.90
CA LYS A 201 -12.36 -1.72 20.94
C LYS A 201 -13.27 -0.95 21.90
N GLU A 202 -14.53 -1.36 22.04
CA GLU A 202 -15.45 -0.77 23.03
C GLU A 202 -14.96 -1.09 24.45
N VAL A 203 -14.57 -2.35 24.70
CA VAL A 203 -13.98 -2.77 25.99
C VAL A 203 -12.70 -1.99 26.29
N LEU A 204 -11.82 -1.81 25.30
CA LEU A 204 -10.60 -1.02 25.46
C LEU A 204 -10.91 0.46 25.75
N ASN A 205 -11.90 1.06 25.09
CA ASN A 205 -12.29 2.45 25.35
C ASN A 205 -12.83 2.67 26.77
N GLU A 206 -13.45 1.66 27.36
CA GLU A 206 -13.94 1.70 28.74
C GLU A 206 -12.79 1.59 29.75
N VAL A 207 -11.86 0.65 29.54
CA VAL A 207 -10.87 0.29 30.56
C VAL A 207 -9.56 1.10 30.43
N LEU A 208 -9.15 1.50 29.23
CA LEU A 208 -7.84 2.11 29.01
C LEU A 208 -7.66 3.56 29.50
N PRO A 209 -8.67 4.44 29.62
CA PRO A 209 -8.50 5.74 30.26
C PRO A 209 -7.92 5.63 31.68
N VAL A 210 -8.35 4.61 32.41
CA VAL A 210 -7.88 4.29 33.77
C VAL A 210 -6.41 3.87 33.75
N VAL A 211 -6.02 3.03 32.78
CA VAL A 211 -4.61 2.63 32.56
C VAL A 211 -3.74 3.84 32.24
N VAL A 212 -4.20 4.76 31.38
CA VAL A 212 -3.44 5.97 31.02
C VAL A 212 -3.21 6.84 32.26
N LYS A 213 -4.21 7.03 33.13
CA LYS A 213 -4.05 7.76 34.40
C LYS A 213 -2.96 7.13 35.30
N TYR A 214 -2.97 5.80 35.44
CA TYR A 214 -1.96 5.09 36.22
C TYR A 214 -0.55 5.23 35.61
N ILE A 215 -0.42 4.98 34.30
CA ILE A 215 0.87 5.09 33.58
C ILE A 215 1.46 6.49 33.76
N VAL A 216 0.65 7.53 33.56
CA VAL A 216 1.06 8.93 33.74
C VAL A 216 1.55 9.20 35.17
N SER A 217 0.93 8.60 36.19
CA SER A 217 1.35 8.78 37.58
C SER A 217 2.68 8.07 37.85
N ASP A 218 2.77 6.79 37.47
CA ASP A 218 3.93 5.94 37.78
C ASP A 218 5.18 6.33 36.98
N ILE A 219 5.02 6.73 35.71
CA ILE A 219 6.16 7.11 34.85
C ILE A 219 6.89 8.38 35.34
N ASN A 220 6.18 9.27 36.04
CA ASN A 220 6.73 10.51 36.62
C ASN A 220 7.37 10.28 37.99
N SER A 221 7.14 9.11 38.63
CA SER A 221 7.82 8.73 39.87
C SER A 221 9.33 8.59 39.66
N LYS A 222 10.10 8.99 40.68
CA LYS A 222 11.56 8.86 40.70
C LYS A 222 12.02 7.42 40.92
N SER A 223 11.16 6.57 41.46
CA SER A 223 11.45 5.16 41.77
C SER A 223 11.37 4.23 40.56
N THR A 224 10.70 4.64 39.48
CA THR A 224 10.44 3.83 38.29
C THR A 224 11.69 3.65 37.43
N SER A 225 12.02 2.40 37.07
CA SER A 225 13.22 2.12 36.27
C SER A 225 13.12 2.60 34.82
N VAL A 226 14.27 2.68 34.16
CA VAL A 226 14.35 3.02 32.73
C VAL A 226 13.63 2.01 31.85
N ALA A 227 13.67 0.71 32.16
CA ALA A 227 13.01 -0.31 31.34
C ALA A 227 11.48 -0.17 31.37
N THR A 228 10.91 0.03 32.57
CA THR A 228 9.47 0.24 32.76
C THR A 228 8.98 1.51 32.06
N LYS A 229 9.75 2.60 32.07
CA LYS A 229 9.40 3.82 31.33
C LYS A 229 9.33 3.61 29.81
N HIS A 230 10.26 2.84 29.22
CA HIS A 230 10.19 2.50 27.79
C HIS A 230 8.94 1.67 27.47
N ALA A 231 8.63 0.67 28.31
CA ALA A 231 7.45 -0.18 28.13
C ALA A 231 6.15 0.63 28.19
N TYR A 232 6.03 1.56 29.14
CA TYR A 232 4.88 2.47 29.23
C TYR A 232 4.72 3.37 28.01
N ILE A 233 5.81 3.94 27.48
CA ILE A 233 5.76 4.76 26.27
C ILE A 233 5.27 3.92 25.08
N SER A 234 5.71 2.66 24.98
CA SER A 234 5.22 1.73 23.96
C SER A 234 3.71 1.52 24.04
N VAL A 235 3.19 1.25 25.25
CA VAL A 235 1.74 1.09 25.49
C VAL A 235 0.96 2.34 25.06
N LEU A 236 1.41 3.54 25.42
CA LEU A 236 0.76 4.78 25.00
C LEU A 236 0.74 4.96 23.48
N LYS A 237 1.80 4.53 22.78
CA LYS A 237 1.90 4.56 21.32
C LYS A 237 0.96 3.56 20.66
N THR A 238 0.87 2.34 21.17
CA THR A 238 -0.05 1.33 20.64
C THR A 238 -1.50 1.73 20.90
N TYR A 239 -1.79 2.25 22.09
CA TYR A 239 -3.11 2.77 22.45
C TYR A 239 -3.65 3.80 21.44
N ILE A 240 -2.90 4.87 21.20
CA ILE A 240 -3.35 5.96 20.33
C ILE A 240 -3.58 5.48 18.89
N ASN A 241 -2.81 4.49 18.43
CA ASN A 241 -2.98 3.93 17.09
C ASN A 241 -4.26 3.09 16.98
N VAL A 242 -4.61 2.32 18.03
CA VAL A 242 -5.78 1.43 18.05
C VAL A 242 -7.10 2.17 18.27
N VAL A 243 -7.12 3.13 19.20
CA VAL A 243 -8.30 3.90 19.62
C VAL A 243 -8.50 5.19 18.79
N GLU A 244 -7.51 5.53 17.95
CA GLU A 244 -7.52 6.74 17.10
C GLU A 244 -7.55 8.07 17.88
N GLY A 245 -6.96 8.11 19.07
CA GLY A 245 -6.80 9.35 19.86
C GLY A 245 -6.93 9.13 21.37
N PHE A 246 -6.61 10.18 22.13
CA PHE A 246 -6.87 10.28 23.56
C PHE A 246 -8.06 11.22 23.82
N PRO A 247 -8.82 11.01 24.91
CA PRO A 247 -9.68 12.05 25.48
C PRO A 247 -8.88 13.31 25.81
N ALA A 248 -9.52 14.48 25.76
CA ALA A 248 -8.82 15.77 25.92
C ALA A 248 -8.12 15.95 27.28
N GLU A 249 -8.72 15.44 28.36
CA GLU A 249 -8.14 15.49 29.72
C GLU A 249 -6.90 14.60 29.83
N ASP A 250 -6.96 13.39 29.28
CA ASP A 250 -5.85 12.44 29.29
C ASP A 250 -4.70 12.92 28.40
N LEU A 251 -5.02 13.51 27.24
CA LEU A 251 -4.02 14.12 26.35
C LEU A 251 -3.18 15.17 27.07
N SER A 252 -3.80 16.03 27.89
CA SER A 252 -3.10 17.07 28.63
C SER A 252 -2.05 16.49 29.58
N LYS A 253 -2.40 15.41 30.28
CA LYS A 253 -1.53 14.68 31.20
C LYS A 253 -0.41 13.90 30.50
N VAL A 254 -0.72 13.32 29.34
CA VAL A 254 0.28 12.64 28.51
C VAL A 254 1.29 13.66 27.97
N VAL A 255 0.84 14.82 27.49
CA VAL A 255 1.73 15.89 27.00
C VAL A 255 2.63 16.44 28.11
N SER A 256 2.13 16.63 29.33
CA SER A 256 2.97 17.08 30.45
C SER A 256 4.06 16.06 30.77
N THR A 257 3.69 14.77 30.79
CA THR A 257 4.62 13.65 31.00
C THR A 257 5.71 13.60 29.93
N ILE A 258 5.34 13.73 28.65
CA ILE A 258 6.31 13.79 27.54
C ILE A 258 7.30 14.93 27.75
N SER A 259 6.82 16.10 28.20
CA SER A 259 7.67 17.27 28.48
C SER A 259 8.63 17.06 29.65
N GLU A 260 8.22 16.35 30.69
CA GLU A 260 9.08 16.06 31.85
C GLU A 260 10.19 15.08 31.47
N LEU A 261 9.85 14.00 30.77
CA LEU A 261 10.81 12.98 30.33
C LEU A 261 11.80 13.49 29.26
N SER A 262 11.39 14.48 28.45
CA SER A 262 12.28 15.07 27.44
C SER A 262 13.31 16.05 28.04
N LYS A 263 13.06 16.63 29.22
CA LYS A 263 13.97 17.60 29.85
C LYS A 263 15.22 16.95 30.45
N VAL A 264 15.21 15.63 30.62
CA VAL A 264 16.37 14.88 31.12
C VAL A 264 17.53 15.01 30.12
N PRO A 265 18.72 15.47 30.53
CA PRO A 265 19.88 15.56 29.64
C PRO A 265 20.23 14.20 29.05
N SER A 266 20.37 14.11 27.72
CA SER A 266 20.60 12.84 26.99
C SER A 266 19.55 11.77 27.34
N SER A 267 18.27 12.15 27.33
CA SER A 267 17.16 11.26 27.65
C SER A 267 17.17 10.01 26.76
N PRO A 268 17.28 8.80 27.35
CA PRO A 268 17.27 7.55 26.57
C PRO A 268 15.91 7.32 25.89
N PHE A 269 14.86 7.98 26.37
CA PHE A 269 13.48 7.84 25.89
C PHE A 269 13.16 8.74 24.70
N LEU A 270 14.03 9.70 24.37
CA LEU A 270 13.68 10.81 23.50
C LEU A 270 13.20 10.35 22.12
N LYS A 271 13.79 9.28 21.58
CA LYS A 271 13.34 8.68 20.32
C LYS A 271 11.90 8.16 20.41
N ASP A 272 11.58 7.37 21.43
CA ASP A 272 10.24 6.79 21.59
C ASP A 272 9.19 7.86 21.93
N LEU A 273 9.59 8.89 22.67
CA LEU A 273 8.76 10.07 22.91
C LEU A 273 8.43 10.80 21.59
N LEU A 274 9.40 10.96 20.69
CA LEU A 274 9.14 11.58 19.38
C LEU A 274 8.18 10.73 18.53
N GLU A 275 8.32 9.40 18.54
CA GLU A 275 7.37 8.49 17.87
C GLU A 275 5.95 8.65 18.45
N LEU A 276 5.82 8.79 19.78
CA LEU A 276 4.55 9.05 20.44
C LEU A 276 3.99 10.44 20.07
N VAL A 277 4.82 11.49 20.06
CA VAL A 277 4.43 12.83 19.62
C VAL A 277 3.95 12.80 18.15
N SER A 278 4.64 12.07 17.29
CA SER A 278 4.26 11.85 15.89
C SER A 278 2.86 11.25 15.77
N ALA A 279 2.53 10.25 16.60
CA ALA A 279 1.18 9.67 16.66
C ALA A 279 0.13 10.67 17.18
N VAL A 280 0.46 11.43 18.24
CA VAL A 280 -0.43 12.46 18.83
C VAL A 280 -0.81 13.50 17.80
N LEU A 281 0.16 14.03 17.05
CA LEU A 281 -0.06 15.05 16.02
C LEU A 281 -0.93 14.55 14.85
N LYS A 282 -0.83 13.26 14.49
CA LYS A 282 -1.57 12.67 13.36
C LYS A 282 -3.02 12.31 13.67
N LYS A 283 -3.32 11.95 14.91
CA LYS A 283 -4.61 11.33 15.30
C LYS A 283 -5.61 12.31 15.91
N HIS A 284 -5.19 13.51 16.32
CA HIS A 284 -6.06 14.49 16.96
C HIS A 284 -6.44 15.65 16.04
N LYS A 285 -7.61 16.24 16.29
CA LYS A 285 -8.06 17.47 15.62
C LYS A 285 -7.30 18.69 16.13
N VAL A 286 -7.10 19.66 15.25
CA VAL A 286 -6.32 20.90 15.53
C VAL A 286 -6.85 21.68 16.74
N ALA A 287 -8.17 21.74 16.93
CA ALA A 287 -8.80 22.43 18.05
C ALA A 287 -8.35 21.91 19.43
N ILE A 288 -8.15 20.60 19.56
CA ILE A 288 -7.72 19.97 20.82
C ILE A 288 -6.19 20.10 21.00
N LEU A 289 -5.43 20.06 19.90
CA LEU A 289 -3.96 20.12 19.94
C LEU A 289 -3.42 21.53 20.21
N THR A 290 -4.11 22.58 19.78
CA THR A 290 -3.64 23.98 19.84
C THR A 290 -2.95 24.37 21.16
N PRO A 291 -3.50 24.11 22.37
CA PRO A 291 -2.84 24.46 23.64
C PRO A 291 -1.54 23.68 23.91
N HIS A 292 -1.37 22.52 23.30
CA HIS A 292 -0.24 21.61 23.54
C HIS A 292 0.91 21.80 22.53
N ILE A 293 0.66 22.43 21.39
CA ILE A 293 1.65 22.62 20.31
C ILE A 293 2.96 23.27 20.78
N PRO A 294 2.96 24.32 21.62
CA PRO A 294 4.22 24.92 22.10
C PRO A 294 5.10 23.91 22.86
N ILE A 295 4.49 23.10 23.73
CA ILE A 295 5.19 22.09 24.52
C ILE A 295 5.75 21.01 23.61
N LEU A 296 4.92 20.48 22.71
CA LEU A 296 5.33 19.44 21.74
C LEU A 296 6.45 19.94 20.81
N THR A 297 6.41 21.21 20.40
CA THR A 297 7.46 21.83 19.58
C THR A 297 8.80 21.86 20.30
N GLN A 298 8.82 22.17 21.60
CA GLN A 298 10.06 22.16 22.39
C GLN A 298 10.65 20.74 22.52
N VAL A 299 9.79 19.72 22.67
CA VAL A 299 10.23 18.32 22.67
C VAL A 299 10.86 17.96 21.32
N ILE A 300 10.23 18.35 20.21
CA ILE A 300 10.76 18.14 18.86
C ILE A 300 12.12 18.84 18.69
N ILE A 301 12.26 20.08 19.15
CA ILE A 301 13.54 20.82 19.12
C ILE A 301 14.62 20.09 19.92
N SER A 302 14.29 19.56 21.10
CA SER A 302 15.24 18.78 21.90
C SER A 302 15.70 17.52 21.15
N GLY A 303 14.77 16.82 20.50
CA GLY A 303 15.06 15.65 19.66
C GLY A 303 15.96 15.97 18.47
N ILE A 304 15.70 17.08 17.77
CA ILE A 304 16.53 17.53 16.64
C ILE A 304 17.96 17.86 17.12
N ASN A 305 18.11 18.46 18.30
CA ASN A 305 19.42 18.84 18.85
C ASN A 305 20.18 17.69 19.52
N ASP A 306 19.63 16.47 19.53
CA ASP A 306 20.28 15.32 20.14
C ASP A 306 21.63 15.00 19.48
N THR A 307 22.56 14.50 20.29
CA THR A 307 23.90 14.07 19.84
C THR A 307 23.84 12.81 18.98
N TYR A 308 22.87 11.93 19.22
CA TYR A 308 22.64 10.71 18.48
C TYR A 308 21.81 10.99 17.22
N TYR A 309 22.41 10.69 16.07
CA TYR A 309 21.82 11.04 14.78
C TYR A 309 20.45 10.41 14.52
N ARG A 310 20.15 9.19 15.01
CA ARG A 310 18.83 8.57 14.78
C ARG A 310 17.71 9.30 15.52
N THR A 311 17.97 9.77 16.74
CA THR A 311 17.02 10.61 17.49
C THR A 311 16.83 11.95 16.78
N SER A 312 17.92 12.54 16.28
CA SER A 312 17.86 13.76 15.47
C SER A 312 17.04 13.57 14.19
N LEU A 313 17.16 12.42 13.51
CA LEU A 313 16.38 12.09 12.32
C LEU A 313 14.88 11.93 12.63
N GLU A 314 14.54 11.24 13.73
CA GLU A 314 13.15 11.08 14.17
C GLU A 314 12.53 12.43 14.57
N GLY A 315 13.31 13.31 15.21
CA GLY A 315 12.87 14.67 15.53
C GLY A 315 12.57 15.49 14.27
N LEU A 316 13.41 15.39 13.25
CA LEU A 316 13.17 16.04 11.95
C LEU A 316 11.92 15.49 11.26
N ASP A 317 11.69 14.18 11.28
CA ASP A 317 10.48 13.57 10.71
C ASP A 317 9.23 13.98 11.48
N THR A 318 9.30 13.98 12.81
CA THR A 318 8.20 14.36 13.70
C THR A 318 7.80 15.82 13.50
N SER A 319 8.77 16.70 13.25
CA SER A 319 8.50 18.13 12.98
C SER A 319 7.57 18.34 11.78
N ARG A 320 7.59 17.45 10.79
CA ARG A 320 6.75 17.56 9.58
C ARG A 320 5.28 17.37 9.88
N ASN A 321 4.95 16.66 10.96
CA ASN A 321 3.56 16.47 11.39
C ASN A 321 2.95 17.76 12.00
N LEU A 322 3.76 18.76 12.35
CA LEU A 322 3.26 20.07 12.79
C LEU A 322 2.75 20.92 11.63
N PHE A 323 3.28 20.75 10.42
CA PHE A 323 3.00 21.65 9.30
C PHE A 323 1.52 21.69 8.89
N PRO A 324 0.78 20.57 8.80
CA PRO A 324 -0.67 20.62 8.57
C PRO A 324 -1.41 21.49 9.59
N LEU A 325 -0.96 21.49 10.85
CA LEU A 325 -1.57 22.28 11.93
C LEU A 325 -1.33 23.79 11.74
N PHE A 326 -0.13 24.17 11.29
CA PHE A 326 0.19 25.57 10.96
C PHE A 326 -0.63 26.08 9.77
N LYS A 327 -0.94 25.21 8.81
CA LYS A 327 -1.80 25.55 7.68
C LYS A 327 -3.24 25.85 8.12
N GLU A 328 -3.77 25.06 9.05
CA GLU A 328 -5.14 25.21 9.56
C GLU A 328 -5.28 26.36 10.56
N ASN A 329 -4.23 26.65 11.35
CA ASN A 329 -4.22 27.74 12.32
C ASN A 329 -2.98 28.64 12.17
N LYS A 330 -3.17 29.81 11.54
CA LYS A 330 -2.11 30.79 11.25
C LYS A 330 -1.58 31.54 12.48
N GLU A 331 -2.21 31.39 13.65
CA GLU A 331 -1.72 32.01 14.90
C GLU A 331 -0.52 31.25 15.49
N LEU A 332 -0.31 30.00 15.07
CA LEU A 332 0.83 29.18 15.50
C LEU A 332 2.10 29.63 14.77
N SER A 333 3.14 30.02 15.53
CA SER A 333 4.44 30.39 14.96
C SER A 333 5.37 29.18 14.87
N GLY A 334 6.05 29.05 13.73
CA GLY A 334 7.10 28.07 13.49
C GLY A 334 8.52 28.63 13.67
N ASN A 335 8.67 29.85 14.19
CA ASN A 335 9.96 30.55 14.27
C ASN A 335 11.01 29.78 15.09
N ASP A 336 10.59 29.11 16.17
CA ASP A 336 11.52 28.35 17.03
C ASP A 336 12.20 27.18 16.29
N LEU A 337 11.54 26.61 15.28
CA LEU A 337 12.09 25.50 14.49
C LEU A 337 13.06 25.97 13.41
N LYS A 338 12.90 27.21 12.92
CA LYS A 338 13.72 27.79 11.84
C LYS A 338 15.20 27.74 12.17
N ASP A 339 15.59 28.33 13.31
CA ASP A 339 17.00 28.49 13.66
C ASP A 339 17.68 27.13 13.90
N VAL A 340 16.92 26.16 14.42
CA VAL A 340 17.37 24.78 14.65
C VAL A 340 17.65 24.09 13.31
N PHE A 341 16.75 24.21 12.33
CA PHE A 341 16.97 23.65 11.00
C PHE A 341 18.14 24.32 10.28
N ILE A 342 18.25 25.66 10.31
CA ILE A 342 19.37 26.38 9.70
C ILE A 342 20.69 25.90 10.30
N ASN A 343 20.78 25.77 11.62
CA ASN A 343 21.99 25.28 12.27
C ASN A 343 22.39 23.86 11.79
N LYS A 344 21.40 22.95 11.69
CA LYS A 344 21.62 21.58 11.18
C LYS A 344 22.06 21.56 9.72
N ILE A 345 21.59 22.50 8.90
CA ILE A 345 21.97 22.61 7.48
C ILE A 345 23.39 23.17 7.31
N SER A 346 23.72 24.24 8.04
CA SER A 346 24.98 24.98 7.85
C SER A 346 26.22 24.25 8.36
N GLN A 347 26.09 23.41 9.40
CA GLN A 347 27.24 22.69 9.96
C GLN A 347 27.58 21.43 9.14
N SER A 348 28.82 21.36 8.65
CA SER A 348 29.32 20.20 7.89
C SER A 348 29.67 18.98 8.75
N SER A 349 29.68 19.12 10.08
CA SER A 349 29.93 18.04 11.03
C SER A 349 28.79 17.04 11.12
N PHE A 350 27.57 17.43 10.76
CA PHE A 350 26.41 16.53 10.79
C PHE A 350 26.38 15.58 9.60
N ASP A 351 25.81 14.41 9.84
CA ASP A 351 25.61 13.38 8.82
C ASP A 351 24.77 13.92 7.64
N ILE A 352 25.06 13.42 6.44
CA ILE A 352 24.43 13.86 5.20
C ILE A 352 22.91 13.64 5.25
N GLU A 353 22.44 12.52 5.79
CA GLU A 353 21.00 12.22 5.87
C GLU A 353 20.27 13.23 6.78
N THR A 354 20.90 13.59 7.91
CA THR A 354 20.36 14.60 8.84
C THR A 354 20.23 15.95 8.14
N ARG A 355 21.27 16.35 7.39
CA ARG A 355 21.26 17.60 6.63
C ARG A 355 20.20 17.60 5.53
N LYS A 356 20.01 16.48 4.82
CA LYS A 356 18.94 16.33 3.81
C LYS A 356 17.55 16.50 4.41
N LYS A 357 17.25 15.78 5.50
CA LYS A 357 15.94 15.91 6.17
C LYS A 357 15.71 17.32 6.70
N ALA A 358 16.75 17.97 7.22
CA ALA A 358 16.66 19.36 7.67
C ALA A 358 16.35 20.34 6.52
N ILE A 359 16.94 20.16 5.33
CA ILE A 359 16.63 20.96 4.13
C ILE A 359 15.15 20.82 3.76
N HIS A 360 14.62 19.60 3.70
CA HIS A 360 13.21 19.34 3.37
C HIS A 360 12.25 19.86 4.44
N ALA A 361 12.60 19.73 5.72
CA ALA A 361 11.83 20.26 6.84
C ALA A 361 11.78 21.80 6.81
N LEU A 362 12.92 22.46 6.56
CA LEU A 362 12.97 23.93 6.42
C LEU A 362 12.18 24.41 5.20
N GLY A 363 12.31 23.75 4.05
CA GLY A 363 11.54 24.09 2.86
C GLY A 363 10.02 23.95 3.09
N SER A 364 9.60 22.90 3.79
CA SER A 364 8.19 22.71 4.17
C SER A 364 7.71 23.73 5.20
N LEU A 365 8.58 24.14 6.14
CA LEU A 365 8.28 25.19 7.11
C LEU A 365 8.04 26.53 6.41
N ILE A 366 8.89 26.94 5.48
CA ILE A 366 8.71 28.17 4.68
C ILE A 366 7.39 28.12 3.89
N ALA A 367 7.02 26.95 3.37
CA ALA A 367 5.82 26.78 2.56
C ALA A 367 4.51 26.95 3.35
N VAL A 368 4.53 26.67 4.66
CA VAL A 368 3.30 26.52 5.46
C VAL A 368 3.22 27.46 6.66
N ALA A 369 4.35 27.75 7.31
CA ALA A 369 4.37 28.68 8.43
C ALA A 369 4.31 30.13 7.93
N ASN A 370 3.55 30.97 8.62
CA ASN A 370 3.48 32.41 8.34
C ASN A 370 4.71 33.13 8.92
N LEU A 371 5.89 32.84 8.37
CA LEU A 371 7.16 33.42 8.79
C LEU A 371 7.24 34.90 8.37
N PRO A 372 7.86 35.78 9.18
CA PRO A 372 8.23 37.12 8.75
C PRO A 372 9.09 37.08 7.47
N VAL A 373 8.98 38.11 6.63
CA VAL A 373 9.67 38.19 5.33
C VAL A 373 11.20 38.04 5.48
N ASP A 374 11.80 38.69 6.47
CA ASP A 374 13.24 38.61 6.72
C ASP A 374 13.67 37.19 7.11
N ASP A 375 12.86 36.51 7.93
CA ASP A 375 13.10 35.13 8.37
C ASP A 375 12.95 34.13 7.22
N ALA A 376 11.94 34.32 6.36
CA ALA A 376 11.74 33.52 5.17
C ALA A 376 12.92 33.67 4.19
N ASN A 377 13.40 34.91 3.96
CA ASN A 377 14.55 35.18 3.12
C ASN A 377 15.83 34.55 3.66
N GLN A 378 16.10 34.65 4.97
CA GLN A 378 17.26 34.01 5.59
C GLN A 378 17.21 32.48 5.42
N SER A 379 16.04 31.88 5.62
CA SER A 379 15.84 30.43 5.50
C SER A 379 16.03 29.95 4.06
N ALA A 380 15.46 30.67 3.09
CA ALA A 380 15.62 30.36 1.67
C ALA A 380 17.09 30.50 1.23
N ASN A 381 17.80 31.52 1.69
CA ASN A 381 19.22 31.71 1.38
C ASN A 381 20.08 30.57 1.95
N SER A 382 19.79 30.08 3.16
CA SER A 382 20.46 28.91 3.74
C SER A 382 20.29 27.64 2.88
N ILE A 383 19.10 27.44 2.30
CA ILE A 383 18.85 26.35 1.34
C ILE A 383 19.63 26.58 0.04
N CYS A 384 19.62 27.81 -0.49
CA CYS A 384 20.33 28.17 -1.73
C CYS A 384 21.85 27.97 -1.62
N GLU A 385 22.46 28.23 -0.46
CA GLU A 385 23.88 27.95 -0.22
C GLU A 385 24.24 26.47 -0.46
N GLN A 386 23.32 25.55 -0.16
CA GLN A 386 23.52 24.10 -0.34
C GLN A 386 23.46 23.66 -1.82
N LEU A 387 23.03 24.51 -2.75
CA LEU A 387 23.06 24.21 -4.19
C LEU A 387 24.50 24.01 -4.70
N THR A 388 25.48 24.62 -4.05
CA THR A 388 26.91 24.44 -4.36
C THR A 388 27.40 23.04 -3.99
N ASN A 389 26.81 22.41 -2.97
CA ASN A 389 27.19 21.09 -2.47
C ASN A 389 26.56 19.98 -3.32
N GLU A 390 27.39 19.20 -4.02
CA GLU A 390 26.93 18.14 -4.94
C GLU A 390 26.05 17.07 -4.27
N LEU A 391 26.28 16.75 -2.99
CA LEU A 391 25.55 15.70 -2.28
C LEU A 391 24.17 16.15 -1.75
N LEU A 392 23.96 17.47 -1.62
CA LEU A 392 22.73 18.08 -1.07
C LEU A 392 21.96 18.89 -2.12
N ARG A 393 22.54 19.14 -3.30
CA ARG A 393 21.96 19.98 -4.35
C ARG A 393 20.54 19.53 -4.75
N VAL A 394 20.33 18.23 -4.90
CA VAL A 394 19.01 17.68 -5.28
C VAL A 394 17.96 17.98 -4.22
N ASP A 395 18.29 17.76 -2.95
CA ASP A 395 17.39 18.04 -1.82
C ASP A 395 17.09 19.55 -1.71
N ALA A 396 18.08 20.40 -1.94
CA ALA A 396 17.91 21.85 -1.97
C ALA A 396 16.98 22.31 -3.11
N LEU A 397 17.13 21.75 -4.32
CA LEU A 397 16.23 22.02 -5.46
C LEU A 397 14.78 21.62 -5.14
N GLN A 398 14.56 20.43 -4.58
CA GLN A 398 13.25 19.95 -4.18
C GLN A 398 12.61 20.80 -3.06
N ALA A 399 13.41 21.24 -2.09
CA ALA A 399 12.94 22.15 -1.04
C ALA A 399 12.52 23.52 -1.62
N ILE A 400 13.27 24.07 -2.59
CA ILE A 400 12.89 25.30 -3.31
C ILE A 400 11.54 25.13 -3.99
N VAL A 401 11.33 24.04 -4.74
CA VAL A 401 10.03 23.76 -5.37
C VAL A 401 8.90 23.75 -4.34
N THR A 402 9.13 23.17 -3.16
CA THR A 402 8.12 23.01 -2.11
C THR A 402 7.56 24.36 -1.64
N PHE A 403 8.41 25.34 -1.30
CA PHE A 403 7.94 26.64 -0.82
C PHE A 403 7.61 27.64 -1.93
N VAL A 404 8.13 27.44 -3.14
CA VAL A 404 7.77 28.27 -4.30
C VAL A 404 6.38 27.91 -4.83
N SER A 405 5.97 26.64 -4.72
CA SER A 405 4.68 26.18 -5.24
C SER A 405 3.46 26.63 -4.42
N VAL A 406 3.66 27.27 -3.26
CA VAL A 406 2.60 27.83 -2.43
C VAL A 406 2.56 29.35 -2.62
N ASP A 407 1.41 29.88 -3.07
CA ASP A 407 1.28 31.30 -3.42
C ASP A 407 1.54 32.24 -2.23
N GLU A 408 1.11 31.86 -1.02
CA GLU A 408 1.28 32.67 0.20
C GLU A 408 2.77 32.87 0.54
N SER A 409 3.57 31.81 0.54
CA SER A 409 5.01 31.88 0.81
C SER A 409 5.77 32.53 -0.34
N ALA A 410 5.37 32.27 -1.59
CA ALA A 410 5.99 32.89 -2.75
C ALA A 410 5.90 34.44 -2.69
N ASN A 411 4.81 34.99 -2.17
CA ASN A 411 4.60 36.43 -2.02
C ASN A 411 5.57 37.10 -1.04
N SER A 412 6.22 36.35 -0.17
CA SER A 412 7.26 36.86 0.74
C SER A 412 8.58 37.17 0.03
N PHE A 413 8.81 36.65 -1.18
CA PHE A 413 10.06 36.81 -1.92
C PHE A 413 9.93 37.86 -3.04
N SER A 414 11.00 38.63 -3.27
CA SER A 414 11.06 39.61 -4.36
C SER A 414 11.24 38.93 -5.72
N THR A 415 10.79 39.56 -6.81
CA THR A 415 10.98 39.04 -8.18
C THR A 415 12.47 38.87 -8.52
N ASP A 416 13.33 39.75 -8.02
CA ASP A 416 14.79 39.67 -8.24
C ASP A 416 15.40 38.38 -7.67
N TRP A 417 14.93 37.94 -6.50
CA TRP A 417 15.38 36.68 -5.89
C TRP A 417 15.07 35.47 -6.78
N PHE A 418 13.88 35.44 -7.41
CA PHE A 418 13.52 34.37 -8.35
C PHE A 418 14.41 34.37 -9.58
N PHE A 419 14.71 35.54 -10.15
CA PHE A 419 15.60 35.66 -11.31
C PHE A 419 17.03 35.20 -11.01
N GLU A 420 17.60 35.65 -9.90
CA GLU A 420 18.94 35.27 -9.48
C GLU A 420 19.04 33.76 -9.24
N THR A 421 18.08 33.19 -8.52
CA THR A 421 18.01 31.75 -8.24
C THR A 421 17.86 30.94 -9.53
N ALA A 422 16.96 31.33 -10.44
CA ALA A 422 16.75 30.64 -11.72
C ALA A 422 18.02 30.68 -12.59
N LYS A 423 18.71 31.82 -12.64
CA LYS A 423 19.97 31.97 -13.38
C LYS A 423 21.07 31.07 -12.82
N ASN A 424 21.19 30.99 -11.49
CA ASN A 424 22.21 30.18 -10.83
C ASN A 424 22.01 28.68 -11.09
N ILE A 425 20.77 28.19 -11.03
CA ILE A 425 20.48 26.76 -11.23
C ILE A 425 20.50 26.35 -12.71
N ALA A 426 20.24 27.26 -13.65
CA ALA A 426 20.28 26.96 -15.09
C ALA A 426 21.64 26.38 -15.54
N ALA A 427 22.73 26.75 -14.87
CA ALA A 427 24.06 26.18 -15.13
C ALA A 427 24.15 24.67 -14.85
N PHE A 428 23.31 24.12 -13.95
CA PHE A 428 23.29 22.69 -13.61
C PHE A 428 22.77 21.80 -14.74
N LEU A 429 22.08 22.37 -15.74
CA LEU A 429 21.64 21.63 -16.92
C LEU A 429 22.80 21.08 -17.76
N LYS A 430 24.02 21.61 -17.60
CA LYS A 430 25.25 21.12 -18.26
C LYS A 430 25.83 19.87 -17.60
N GLN A 431 25.30 19.44 -16.45
CA GLN A 431 25.83 18.28 -15.72
C GLN A 431 25.39 16.96 -16.36
N LYS A 432 26.21 15.91 -16.16
CA LYS A 432 25.95 14.57 -16.70
C LYS A 432 24.79 13.85 -16.00
N SER A 433 24.56 14.13 -14.72
CA SER A 433 23.55 13.43 -13.92
C SER A 433 22.13 13.74 -14.42
N LEU A 434 21.37 12.71 -14.77
CA LEU A 434 19.98 12.84 -15.22
C LEU A 434 19.09 13.38 -14.08
N THR A 435 19.29 12.88 -12.86
CA THR A 435 18.53 13.30 -11.67
C THR A 435 18.69 14.80 -11.41
N VAL A 436 19.92 15.31 -11.44
CA VAL A 436 20.17 16.75 -11.22
C VAL A 436 19.52 17.58 -12.33
N ARG A 437 19.65 17.17 -13.60
CA ARG A 437 18.99 17.87 -14.72
C ARG A 437 17.47 17.89 -14.56
N SER A 438 16.85 16.77 -14.19
CA SER A 438 15.40 16.66 -13.96
C SER A 438 14.93 17.61 -12.87
N GLU A 439 15.58 17.57 -11.70
CA GLU A 439 15.18 18.41 -10.56
C GLU A 439 15.47 19.89 -10.79
N THR A 440 16.54 20.20 -11.53
CA THR A 440 16.83 21.57 -11.97
C THR A 440 15.71 22.09 -12.87
N LEU A 441 15.23 21.30 -13.83
CA LEU A 441 14.13 21.70 -14.71
C LEU A 441 12.80 21.86 -13.96
N ASN A 442 12.49 20.96 -13.03
CA ASN A 442 11.29 21.08 -12.18
C ASN A 442 11.34 22.38 -11.34
N THR A 443 12.52 22.68 -10.78
CA THR A 443 12.74 23.93 -10.02
C THR A 443 12.63 25.16 -10.91
N LEU A 444 13.27 25.14 -12.09
CA LEU A 444 13.16 26.21 -13.07
C LEU A 444 11.71 26.44 -13.49
N HIS A 445 10.93 25.38 -13.70
CA HIS A 445 9.52 25.49 -14.05
C HIS A 445 8.71 26.20 -12.97
N ALA A 446 8.88 25.81 -11.70
CA ALA A 446 8.20 26.47 -10.58
C ALA A 446 8.58 27.96 -10.46
N LEU A 447 9.88 28.30 -10.58
CA LEU A 447 10.35 29.68 -10.53
C LEU A 447 9.83 30.51 -11.72
N VAL A 448 9.94 29.97 -12.93
CA VAL A 448 9.55 30.66 -14.18
C VAL A 448 8.06 30.94 -14.21
N LYS A 449 7.21 30.02 -13.74
CA LYS A 449 5.77 30.24 -13.64
C LYS A 449 5.44 31.52 -12.83
N ILE A 450 6.12 31.71 -11.70
CA ILE A 450 5.93 32.91 -10.86
C ILE A 450 6.50 34.15 -11.55
N ILE A 451 7.70 34.05 -12.11
CA ILE A 451 8.34 35.15 -12.85
C ILE A 451 7.41 35.64 -13.97
N SER A 452 6.88 34.74 -14.80
CA SER A 452 5.95 35.05 -15.88
C SER A 452 4.67 35.70 -15.36
N SER A 453 4.11 35.19 -14.25
CA SER A 453 2.89 35.76 -13.65
C SER A 453 3.07 37.19 -13.13
N ARG A 454 4.25 37.52 -12.57
CA ARG A 454 4.56 38.83 -11.96
C ARG A 454 5.08 39.85 -12.97
N SER A 455 5.79 39.40 -14.00
CA SER A 455 6.39 40.29 -15.02
C SER A 455 5.34 40.84 -16.00
N GLY A 456 4.17 40.21 -16.10
CA GLY A 456 3.13 40.61 -17.05
C GLY A 456 3.60 40.49 -18.50
N SER A 457 3.22 41.45 -19.35
CA SER A 457 3.56 41.45 -20.79
C SER A 457 4.88 42.17 -21.12
N GLN A 458 5.74 42.43 -20.14
CA GLN A 458 7.03 43.10 -20.38
C GLN A 458 8.15 42.06 -20.44
N ALA A 459 8.90 42.07 -21.55
CA ALA A 459 10.07 41.23 -21.73
C ALA A 459 11.14 41.57 -20.69
N SER A 460 11.52 40.57 -19.88
CA SER A 460 12.70 40.63 -19.04
C SER A 460 13.87 40.02 -19.80
N ASN A 461 14.97 40.78 -19.92
CA ASN A 461 16.21 40.31 -20.53
C ASN A 461 16.76 39.05 -19.84
N GLU A 462 16.51 38.90 -18.53
CA GLU A 462 16.90 37.73 -17.74
C GLU A 462 16.11 36.49 -18.14
N LEU A 463 14.79 36.61 -18.34
CA LEU A 463 13.95 35.50 -18.78
C LEU A 463 14.33 35.04 -20.19
N ASP A 464 14.58 35.99 -21.09
CA ASP A 464 15.05 35.74 -22.45
C ASP A 464 16.34 34.90 -22.45
N LEU A 465 17.29 35.21 -21.55
CA LEU A 465 18.56 34.47 -21.42
C LEU A 465 18.34 33.01 -20.94
N ILE A 466 17.43 32.81 -20.00
CA ILE A 466 17.09 31.46 -19.49
C ILE A 466 16.48 30.63 -20.62
N VAL A 467 15.50 31.17 -21.33
CA VAL A 467 14.83 30.48 -22.44
C VAL A 467 15.79 30.20 -23.59
N GLN A 468 16.68 31.14 -23.94
CA GLN A 468 17.74 30.90 -24.94
C GLN A 468 18.70 29.78 -24.53
N THR A 469 19.02 29.68 -23.23
CA THR A 469 19.84 28.57 -22.71
C THR A 469 19.12 27.23 -22.89
N LEU A 470 17.82 27.18 -22.58
CA LEU A 470 17.00 25.98 -22.78
C LEU A 470 16.90 25.60 -24.27
N LEU A 471 16.62 26.56 -25.16
CA LEU A 471 16.59 26.33 -26.60
C LEU A 471 17.93 25.76 -27.12
N GLY A 472 19.06 26.28 -26.65
CA GLY A 472 20.38 25.74 -26.98
C GLY A 472 20.63 24.32 -26.46
N HIS A 473 20.00 23.92 -25.37
CA HIS A 473 20.07 22.54 -24.87
C HIS A 473 19.28 21.57 -25.75
N VAL A 474 18.15 21.99 -26.32
CA VAL A 474 17.26 21.11 -27.09
C VAL A 474 17.51 21.17 -28.60
N SER A 475 18.17 22.21 -29.10
CA SER A 475 18.44 22.40 -30.55
C SER A 475 19.30 21.31 -31.19
N SER A 476 19.94 20.45 -30.41
CA SER A 476 20.75 19.31 -30.91
C SER A 476 20.05 17.94 -30.81
N ILE A 477 18.82 17.90 -30.28
CA ILE A 477 18.13 16.65 -29.97
C ILE A 477 17.23 16.23 -31.13
N SER A 478 17.70 15.29 -31.95
CA SER A 478 16.87 14.65 -32.99
C SER A 478 16.20 13.36 -32.51
N SER A 479 16.85 12.58 -31.62
CA SER A 479 16.30 11.34 -31.06
C SER A 479 16.83 11.14 -29.64
N PRO A 480 16.13 11.65 -28.61
CA PRO A 480 16.58 11.53 -27.22
C PRO A 480 16.47 10.07 -26.74
N PRO A 481 17.36 9.62 -25.84
CA PRO A 481 17.15 8.40 -25.07
C PRO A 481 15.81 8.45 -24.33
N ALA A 482 15.15 7.31 -24.15
CA ALA A 482 13.83 7.25 -23.49
C ALA A 482 13.80 7.92 -22.10
N ALA A 483 14.92 7.90 -21.38
CA ALA A 483 15.07 8.52 -20.06
C ALA A 483 15.14 10.06 -20.10
N GLU A 484 15.46 10.68 -21.24
CA GLU A 484 15.55 12.14 -21.39
C GLU A 484 14.27 12.77 -21.93
N VAL A 485 13.32 11.96 -22.43
CA VAL A 485 12.02 12.44 -22.93
C VAL A 485 11.24 13.25 -21.88
N PRO A 486 11.17 12.85 -20.58
CA PRO A 486 10.51 13.67 -19.56
C PRO A 486 11.14 15.05 -19.38
N LEU A 487 12.46 15.19 -19.55
CA LEU A 487 13.15 16.48 -19.47
C LEU A 487 12.66 17.45 -20.54
N ILE A 488 12.49 16.95 -21.78
CA ILE A 488 11.93 17.73 -22.88
C ILE A 488 10.49 18.13 -22.55
N GLY A 489 9.72 17.23 -21.94
CA GLY A 489 8.38 17.52 -21.43
C GLY A 489 8.34 18.70 -20.47
N THR A 490 9.25 18.78 -19.50
CA THR A 490 9.36 19.91 -18.56
C THR A 490 9.85 21.18 -19.25
N ILE A 491 10.79 21.09 -20.19
CA ILE A 491 11.24 22.27 -20.98
C ILE A 491 10.08 22.85 -21.80
N VAL A 492 9.25 22.00 -22.42
CA VAL A 492 8.05 22.44 -23.15
C VAL A 492 7.04 23.12 -22.23
N GLN A 493 6.89 22.68 -20.98
CA GLN A 493 6.05 23.39 -19.99
C GLN A 493 6.61 24.78 -19.67
N ILE A 494 7.93 24.89 -19.45
CA ILE A 494 8.60 26.19 -19.26
C ILE A 494 8.36 27.11 -20.47
N PHE A 495 8.44 26.57 -21.68
CA PHE A 495 8.14 27.32 -22.90
C PHE A 495 6.68 27.78 -22.98
N SER A 496 5.72 26.95 -22.55
CA SER A 496 4.31 27.34 -22.47
C SER A 496 4.10 28.53 -21.52
N GLU A 497 4.74 28.49 -20.34
CA GLU A 497 4.62 29.55 -19.31
C GLU A 497 5.33 30.86 -19.68
N THR A 498 6.35 30.80 -20.54
CA THR A 498 7.12 32.00 -20.98
C THR A 498 6.57 32.63 -22.25
N LEU A 499 5.70 31.92 -22.97
CA LEU A 499 5.18 32.35 -24.26
C LEU A 499 4.36 33.65 -24.13
N GLY A 500 4.71 34.66 -24.93
CA GLY A 500 4.08 35.98 -24.92
C GLY A 500 4.60 36.94 -23.84
N VAL A 501 5.49 36.48 -22.96
CA VAL A 501 6.24 37.31 -22.01
C VAL A 501 7.64 37.64 -22.57
N VAL A 502 8.29 36.66 -23.19
CA VAL A 502 9.60 36.80 -23.84
C VAL A 502 9.52 37.53 -25.19
N ASP A 503 10.67 37.97 -25.70
CA ASP A 503 10.74 38.63 -27.01
C ASP A 503 10.10 37.80 -28.15
N ASN A 504 9.56 38.50 -29.14
CA ASN A 504 8.84 37.90 -30.27
C ASN A 504 9.75 36.97 -31.12
N SER A 505 11.05 37.28 -31.20
CA SER A 505 12.03 36.42 -31.87
C SER A 505 12.16 35.06 -31.17
N ILE A 506 12.21 35.08 -29.83
CA ILE A 506 12.35 33.88 -29.00
C ILE A 506 11.06 33.07 -29.02
N SER A 507 9.91 33.75 -28.91
CA SER A 507 8.60 33.12 -29.05
C SER A 507 8.47 32.39 -30.39
N SER A 508 9.03 32.93 -31.48
CA SER A 508 9.04 32.26 -32.78
C SER A 508 9.88 30.97 -32.79
N GLN A 509 11.04 30.98 -32.12
CA GLN A 509 11.89 29.78 -31.95
C GLN A 509 11.21 28.71 -31.10
N ILE A 510 10.49 29.10 -30.04
CA ILE A 510 9.69 28.18 -29.22
C ILE A 510 8.62 27.49 -30.09
N ILE A 511 7.92 28.25 -30.92
CA ILE A 511 6.88 27.70 -31.81
C ILE A 511 7.50 26.73 -32.81
N GLU A 512 8.62 27.09 -33.45
CA GLU A 512 9.33 26.20 -34.38
C GLU A 512 9.77 24.90 -33.70
N PHE A 513 10.31 25.00 -32.48
CA PHE A 513 10.67 23.84 -31.68
C PHE A 513 9.46 22.97 -31.31
N GLY A 514 8.35 23.58 -30.88
CA GLY A 514 7.09 22.86 -30.59
C GLY A 514 6.56 22.11 -31.82
N MET A 515 6.65 22.72 -33.01
CA MET A 515 6.29 22.07 -34.27
C MET A 515 7.18 20.88 -34.58
N PHE A 516 8.49 21.00 -34.35
CA PHE A 516 9.44 19.90 -34.51
C PHE A 516 9.13 18.74 -33.54
N VAL A 517 8.87 19.03 -32.27
CA VAL A 517 8.53 18.02 -31.25
C VAL A 517 7.26 17.28 -31.61
N LEU A 518 6.24 17.98 -32.13
CA LEU A 518 4.95 17.40 -32.48
C LEU A 518 5.04 16.28 -33.54
N THR A 519 6.09 16.30 -34.38
CA THR A 519 6.31 15.28 -35.42
C THR A 519 7.20 14.12 -34.96
N GLN A 520 7.67 14.11 -33.70
CA GLN A 520 8.53 13.05 -33.18
C GLN A 520 7.72 11.93 -32.54
N ASP A 521 8.21 10.69 -32.65
CA ASP A 521 7.54 9.50 -32.08
C ASP A 521 7.37 9.56 -30.56
N PHE A 522 8.24 10.29 -29.86
CA PHE A 522 8.16 10.42 -28.39
C PHE A 522 7.14 11.47 -27.93
N ALA A 523 6.52 12.24 -28.82
CA ALA A 523 5.60 13.32 -28.47
C ALA A 523 4.41 12.83 -27.63
N THR A 524 3.90 11.63 -27.91
CA THR A 524 2.81 10.98 -27.17
C THR A 524 3.12 10.81 -25.68
N LYS A 525 4.38 10.60 -25.32
CA LYS A 525 4.82 10.49 -23.92
C LYS A 525 4.79 11.82 -23.16
N ILE A 526 4.79 12.95 -23.87
CA ILE A 526 4.75 14.31 -23.30
C ILE A 526 3.51 15.10 -23.77
N GLN A 527 2.43 14.37 -24.07
CA GLN A 527 1.20 14.91 -24.66
C GLN A 527 0.64 16.11 -23.90
N SER A 528 0.58 16.07 -22.57
CA SER A 528 0.03 17.16 -21.76
C SER A 528 0.81 18.46 -21.96
N SER A 529 2.14 18.39 -21.95
CA SER A 529 3.02 19.55 -22.07
C SER A 529 2.92 20.18 -23.46
N ILE A 530 3.00 19.36 -24.52
CA ILE A 530 3.00 19.88 -25.89
C ILE A 530 1.63 20.43 -26.29
N LEU A 531 0.53 19.79 -25.89
CA LEU A 531 -0.80 20.30 -26.18
C LEU A 531 -1.13 21.57 -25.40
N ASP A 532 -0.61 21.73 -24.17
CA ASP A 532 -0.72 22.99 -23.42
C ASP A 532 0.02 24.14 -24.13
N LEU A 533 1.24 23.89 -24.64
CA LEU A 533 1.97 24.86 -25.45
C LEU A 533 1.14 25.31 -26.67
N PHE A 534 0.56 24.38 -27.44
CA PHE A 534 -0.27 24.74 -28.60
C PHE A 534 -1.58 25.45 -28.20
N ASP A 535 -2.16 25.11 -27.05
CA ASP A 535 -3.30 25.84 -26.49
C ASP A 535 -2.93 27.30 -26.21
N LYS A 536 -1.76 27.54 -25.59
CA LYS A 536 -1.25 28.89 -25.34
C LYS A 536 -0.93 29.65 -26.63
N ILE A 537 -0.23 29.03 -27.59
CA ILE A 537 0.13 29.65 -28.88
C ILE A 537 -1.13 30.14 -29.61
N THR A 538 -2.17 29.31 -29.65
CA THR A 538 -3.41 29.62 -30.38
C THR A 538 -4.27 30.65 -29.65
N ARG A 539 -4.34 30.63 -28.31
CA ARG A 539 -5.02 31.68 -27.52
C ARG A 539 -4.38 33.05 -27.67
N LEU A 540 -3.04 33.10 -27.68
CA LEU A 540 -2.29 34.34 -27.86
C LEU A 540 -2.25 34.83 -29.32
N LYS A 541 -2.76 34.03 -30.27
CA LYS A 541 -2.77 34.35 -31.72
C LYS A 541 -1.39 34.75 -32.26
N MET A 542 -0.33 34.11 -31.78
CA MET A 542 1.05 34.50 -32.11
C MET A 542 1.41 34.26 -33.58
N THR A 543 0.63 33.44 -34.29
CA THR A 543 0.84 33.11 -35.69
C THR A 543 -0.48 33.21 -36.45
N SER A 544 -0.49 34.01 -37.53
CA SER A 544 -1.70 34.25 -38.33
C SER A 544 -2.18 33.02 -39.10
N ASN A 545 -1.27 32.09 -39.43
CA ASN A 545 -1.56 30.91 -40.27
C ASN A 545 -1.23 29.56 -39.56
N ILE A 546 -1.30 29.48 -38.23
CA ILE A 546 -0.93 28.26 -37.50
C ILE A 546 -1.69 27.01 -37.96
N PHE A 547 -2.98 27.18 -38.28
CA PHE A 547 -3.82 26.10 -38.79
C PHE A 547 -3.25 25.51 -40.09
N ASP A 548 -2.86 26.35 -41.05
CA ASP A 548 -2.33 25.90 -42.34
C ASP A 548 -0.98 25.21 -42.18
N THR A 549 -0.14 25.68 -41.25
CA THR A 549 1.16 25.06 -40.97
C THR A 549 0.99 23.69 -40.31
N LEU A 550 0.14 23.58 -39.29
CA LEU A 550 -0.17 22.32 -38.63
C LEU A 550 -0.83 21.31 -39.58
N SER A 551 -1.71 21.79 -40.46
CA SER A 551 -2.39 20.95 -41.46
C SER A 551 -1.44 20.38 -42.52
N LYS A 552 -0.25 20.96 -42.70
CA LYS A 552 0.78 20.46 -43.63
C LYS A 552 1.79 19.50 -42.99
N LEU A 553 1.79 19.38 -41.66
CA LEU A 553 2.70 18.47 -40.97
C LEU A 553 2.39 17.00 -41.32
N PRO A 554 3.43 16.14 -41.34
CA PRO A 554 3.26 14.72 -41.56
C PRO A 554 2.39 14.09 -40.46
N PHE A 555 1.55 13.15 -40.86
CA PHE A 555 0.66 12.42 -39.97
C PHE A 555 1.03 10.93 -40.01
N THR A 556 1.21 10.36 -38.83
CA THR A 556 1.27 8.93 -38.54
C THR A 556 0.13 8.62 -37.57
N GLY A 557 -0.42 7.39 -37.56
CA GLY A 557 -1.63 7.07 -36.79
C GLY A 557 -1.63 7.54 -35.34
N ASP A 558 -0.51 7.39 -34.64
CA ASP A 558 -0.36 7.78 -33.22
C ASP A 558 0.13 9.24 -33.01
N SER A 559 0.10 10.08 -34.04
CA SER A 559 0.61 11.46 -33.97
C SER A 559 -0.29 12.37 -33.12
N LEU A 560 0.32 13.35 -32.44
CA LEU A 560 -0.40 14.43 -31.73
C LEU A 560 -0.79 15.60 -32.64
N VAL A 561 -0.40 15.59 -33.92
CA VAL A 561 -0.75 16.63 -34.90
C VAL A 561 -2.25 16.88 -34.99
N PRO A 562 -3.14 15.85 -35.07
CA PRO A 562 -4.59 16.07 -35.10
C PRO A 562 -5.11 16.84 -33.87
N ALA A 563 -4.59 16.54 -32.68
CA ALA A 563 -4.98 17.22 -31.45
C ALA A 563 -4.55 18.70 -31.45
N ALA A 564 -3.34 19.01 -31.95
CA ALA A 564 -2.89 20.39 -32.10
C ALA A 564 -3.70 21.17 -33.16
N VAL A 565 -4.06 20.54 -34.28
CA VAL A 565 -4.96 21.13 -35.29
C VAL A 565 -6.33 21.41 -34.68
N ALA A 566 -6.88 20.47 -33.89
CA ALA A 566 -8.16 20.66 -33.21
C ALA A 566 -8.13 21.84 -32.23
N ILE A 567 -7.05 22.01 -31.46
CA ILE A 567 -6.81 23.18 -30.60
C ILE A 567 -6.89 24.46 -31.43
N ALA A 568 -6.20 24.51 -32.57
CA ALA A 568 -6.21 25.67 -33.45
C ALA A 568 -7.63 25.97 -34.00
N ILE A 569 -8.39 24.94 -34.41
CA ILE A 569 -9.78 25.12 -34.88
C ILE A 569 -10.63 25.76 -33.78
N VAL A 570 -10.59 25.23 -32.55
CA VAL A 570 -11.42 25.69 -31.43
C VAL A 570 -11.02 27.09 -30.98
N ASN A 571 -9.74 27.30 -30.65
CA ASN A 571 -9.26 28.57 -30.10
C ASN A 571 -9.30 29.71 -31.13
N CYS A 572 -9.09 29.42 -32.43
CA CYS A 572 -9.20 30.40 -33.50
C CYS A 572 -10.62 30.51 -34.10
N LYS A 573 -11.60 29.74 -33.60
CA LYS A 573 -13.00 29.74 -34.06
C LYS A 573 -13.19 29.40 -35.55
N LEU A 574 -12.38 28.51 -36.10
CA LEU A 574 -12.39 28.11 -37.51
C LEU A 574 -13.39 26.97 -37.79
N PHE A 575 -14.63 27.09 -37.30
CA PHE A 575 -15.62 25.99 -37.36
C PHE A 575 -16.05 25.64 -38.80
N GLU A 576 -15.90 26.55 -39.76
CA GLU A 576 -16.05 26.26 -41.20
C GLU A 576 -15.15 25.12 -41.70
N LYS A 577 -14.02 24.85 -41.02
CA LYS A 577 -13.14 23.71 -41.36
C LYS A 577 -13.74 22.37 -40.95
N VAL A 578 -14.66 22.35 -39.97
CA VAL A 578 -15.37 21.14 -39.55
C VAL A 578 -16.21 20.59 -40.71
N ASP A 579 -16.89 21.47 -41.47
CA ASP A 579 -17.67 21.07 -42.64
C ASP A 579 -16.80 20.43 -43.73
N ILE A 580 -15.59 20.95 -43.93
CA ILE A 580 -14.60 20.38 -44.87
C ILE A 580 -14.14 19.00 -44.39
N LEU A 581 -13.89 18.84 -43.09
CA LEU A 581 -13.51 17.54 -42.52
C LEU A 581 -14.64 16.52 -42.71
N LEU A 582 -15.90 16.91 -42.51
CA LEU A 582 -17.07 16.05 -42.76
C LEU A 582 -17.18 15.63 -44.24
N GLN A 583 -16.91 16.55 -45.17
CA GLN A 583 -16.87 16.22 -46.60
C GLN A 583 -15.74 15.21 -46.92
N THR A 584 -14.56 15.37 -46.33
CA THR A 584 -13.46 14.41 -46.49
C THR A 584 -13.84 13.02 -45.94
N ILE A 585 -14.45 12.98 -44.75
CA ILE A 585 -14.89 11.74 -44.09
C ILE A 585 -15.96 10.99 -44.91
N THR A 586 -16.89 11.73 -45.53
CA THR A 586 -17.97 11.14 -46.34
C THR A 586 -17.53 10.74 -47.75
N SER A 587 -16.57 11.45 -48.34
CA SER A 587 -16.05 11.15 -49.68
C SER A 587 -15.11 9.94 -49.72
N GLY A 588 -14.37 9.68 -48.63
CA GLY A 588 -13.59 8.46 -48.43
C GLY A 588 -12.51 8.18 -49.50
N SER A 589 -12.05 9.21 -50.23
CA SER A 589 -11.20 9.01 -51.42
C SER A 589 -9.80 8.49 -51.08
N ILE A 590 -9.21 8.96 -49.98
CA ILE A 590 -7.87 8.58 -49.53
C ILE A 590 -7.96 8.12 -48.07
N PRO A 591 -7.61 6.87 -47.75
CA PRO A 591 -7.74 6.33 -46.38
C PRO A 591 -6.96 7.13 -45.33
N THR A 592 -5.74 7.58 -45.65
CA THR A 592 -4.89 8.36 -44.71
C THR A 592 -5.47 9.73 -44.39
N ASP A 593 -6.08 10.39 -45.37
CA ASP A 593 -6.72 11.70 -45.17
C ASP A 593 -8.02 11.55 -44.38
N THR A 594 -8.73 10.44 -44.59
CA THR A 594 -9.95 10.07 -43.85
C THR A 594 -9.61 9.78 -42.38
N GLU A 595 -8.59 8.96 -42.12
CA GLU A 595 -8.06 8.66 -40.78
C GLU A 595 -7.67 9.96 -40.05
N ARG A 596 -6.89 10.81 -40.71
CA ARG A 596 -6.48 12.11 -40.16
C ARG A 596 -7.68 13.01 -39.86
N ALA A 597 -8.66 13.09 -40.77
CA ALA A 597 -9.85 13.91 -40.60
C ALA A 597 -10.70 13.43 -39.42
N LEU A 598 -10.84 12.12 -39.22
CA LEU A 598 -11.52 11.51 -38.07
C LEU A 598 -10.82 11.89 -36.75
N HIS A 599 -9.50 11.74 -36.66
CA HIS A 599 -8.76 12.14 -35.45
C HIS A 599 -8.87 13.63 -35.14
N ILE A 600 -8.83 14.51 -36.16
CA ILE A 600 -9.01 15.96 -35.95
C ILE A 600 -10.43 16.22 -35.44
N LEU A 601 -11.45 15.66 -36.11
CA LEU A 601 -12.85 15.86 -35.75
C LEU A 601 -13.15 15.38 -34.32
N GLY A 602 -12.65 14.20 -33.95
CA GLY A 602 -12.71 13.65 -32.59
C GLY A 602 -12.16 14.62 -31.56
N ASN A 603 -10.91 15.07 -31.74
CA ASN A 603 -10.26 16.00 -30.83
C ASN A 603 -10.96 17.37 -30.75
N VAL A 604 -11.61 17.84 -31.83
CA VAL A 604 -12.45 19.05 -31.79
C VAL A 604 -13.70 18.79 -30.94
N GLY A 605 -14.39 17.69 -31.20
CA GLY A 605 -15.60 17.28 -30.46
C GLY A 605 -15.35 17.11 -28.97
N LYS A 606 -14.19 16.56 -28.59
CA LYS A 606 -13.77 16.42 -27.19
C LYS A 606 -13.63 17.74 -26.45
N ARG A 607 -13.23 18.80 -27.17
CA ARG A 607 -12.92 20.13 -26.61
C ARG A 607 -14.11 21.09 -26.65
N THR A 608 -15.05 20.89 -27.57
CA THR A 608 -16.19 21.79 -27.77
C THR A 608 -17.40 20.98 -28.23
N PRO A 609 -18.59 21.20 -27.64
CA PRO A 609 -19.81 20.49 -28.06
C PRO A 609 -20.12 20.80 -29.53
N LEU A 610 -20.12 19.76 -30.36
CA LEU A 610 -20.49 19.84 -31.78
C LEU A 610 -21.95 19.40 -31.97
N SER A 611 -22.65 20.00 -32.93
CA SER A 611 -24.00 19.62 -33.37
C SER A 611 -23.97 19.26 -34.86
N ILE A 612 -23.45 18.06 -35.17
CA ILE A 612 -23.16 17.56 -36.52
C ILE A 612 -23.82 16.20 -36.73
N SER A 613 -24.05 15.82 -37.99
CA SER A 613 -24.52 14.46 -38.31
C SER A 613 -23.37 13.45 -38.16
N LEU A 614 -23.59 12.42 -37.35
CA LEU A 614 -22.62 11.35 -37.12
C LEU A 614 -22.66 10.24 -38.18
N GLU A 615 -23.59 10.27 -39.15
CA GLU A 615 -23.73 9.21 -40.16
C GLU A 615 -22.44 8.98 -40.97
N GLY A 616 -21.69 10.03 -41.28
CA GLY A 616 -20.40 9.90 -41.95
C GLY A 616 -19.32 9.23 -41.08
N VAL A 617 -19.41 9.35 -39.76
CA VAL A 617 -18.51 8.65 -38.83
C VAL A 617 -18.93 7.18 -38.74
N TYR A 618 -20.23 6.90 -38.62
CA TYR A 618 -20.76 5.54 -38.60
C TYR A 618 -20.47 4.76 -39.88
N SER A 619 -20.60 5.38 -41.07
CA SER A 619 -20.32 4.70 -42.34
C SER A 619 -18.88 4.22 -42.46
N ASN A 620 -17.93 4.87 -41.76
CA ASN A 620 -16.53 4.47 -41.77
C ASN A 620 -16.22 3.22 -40.92
N PHE A 621 -17.18 2.70 -40.15
CA PHE A 621 -17.04 1.40 -39.48
C PHE A 621 -16.98 0.24 -40.49
N GLU A 622 -17.55 0.41 -41.67
CA GLU A 622 -17.53 -0.55 -42.78
C GLU A 622 -16.32 -0.39 -43.71
N SER A 623 -15.36 0.47 -43.35
CA SER A 623 -14.14 0.70 -44.14
C SER A 623 -13.29 -0.57 -44.26
N SER A 624 -12.65 -0.75 -45.43
CA SER A 624 -11.71 -1.86 -45.67
C SER A 624 -10.37 -1.71 -44.93
N VAL A 625 -10.12 -0.57 -44.29
CA VAL A 625 -8.85 -0.26 -43.60
C VAL A 625 -9.08 -0.20 -42.09
N ASP A 626 -8.38 -1.06 -41.35
CA ASP A 626 -8.52 -1.22 -39.88
C ASP A 626 -8.22 0.07 -39.11
N ASN A 627 -7.22 0.85 -39.55
CA ASN A 627 -6.87 2.13 -38.94
C ASN A 627 -8.04 3.13 -39.04
N VAL A 628 -8.73 3.18 -40.19
CA VAL A 628 -9.88 4.08 -40.39
C VAL A 628 -11.05 3.66 -39.49
N ARG A 629 -11.29 2.35 -39.34
CA ARG A 629 -12.34 1.82 -38.43
C ARG A 629 -12.06 2.20 -36.98
N SER A 630 -10.81 2.02 -36.54
CA SER A 630 -10.38 2.36 -35.18
C SER A 630 -10.41 3.86 -34.92
N ALA A 631 -9.96 4.67 -35.89
CA ALA A 631 -10.02 6.13 -35.84
C ALA A 631 -11.47 6.64 -35.78
N ALA A 632 -12.41 6.00 -36.50
CA ALA A 632 -13.83 6.33 -36.46
C ALA A 632 -14.44 6.05 -35.08
N ALA A 633 -14.11 4.92 -34.46
CA ALA A 633 -14.57 4.59 -33.11
C ALA A 633 -14.02 5.57 -32.05
N LEU A 634 -12.72 5.90 -32.12
CA LEU A 634 -12.10 6.92 -31.26
C LEU A 634 -12.76 8.29 -31.45
N ALA A 635 -12.91 8.73 -32.69
CA ALA A 635 -13.52 10.02 -33.01
C ALA A 635 -14.95 10.10 -32.50
N LEU A 636 -15.73 9.03 -32.65
CA LEU A 636 -17.08 8.93 -32.13
C LEU A 636 -17.11 9.09 -30.60
N GLY A 637 -16.28 8.35 -29.87
CA GLY A 637 -16.17 8.46 -28.42
C GLY A 637 -15.78 9.88 -27.97
N ASP A 638 -14.77 10.46 -28.62
CA ASP A 638 -14.30 11.81 -28.34
C ASP A 638 -15.34 12.90 -28.63
N ILE A 639 -16.15 12.77 -29.69
CA ILE A 639 -17.26 13.70 -29.99
C ILE A 639 -18.36 13.59 -28.93
N ILE A 640 -18.73 12.37 -28.54
CA ILE A 640 -19.77 12.13 -27.53
C ILE A 640 -19.34 12.70 -26.17
N ILE A 641 -18.06 12.62 -25.79
CA ILE A 641 -17.53 13.23 -24.57
C ILE A 641 -17.85 14.74 -24.50
N GLY A 642 -17.83 15.45 -25.64
CA GLY A 642 -18.14 16.87 -25.68
C GLY A 642 -19.62 17.21 -25.53
N ASN A 643 -20.52 16.31 -25.92
CA ASN A 643 -21.98 16.49 -25.81
C ASN A 643 -22.68 15.14 -25.53
N PRO A 644 -22.57 14.62 -24.29
CA PRO A 644 -23.03 13.27 -23.97
C PRO A 644 -24.55 13.15 -24.03
N ASP A 645 -25.28 14.18 -23.59
CA ASP A 645 -26.75 14.17 -23.54
C ASP A 645 -27.39 14.01 -24.93
N HIS A 646 -26.73 14.50 -25.98
CA HIS A 646 -27.27 14.45 -27.34
C HIS A 646 -26.95 13.15 -28.07
N TYR A 647 -25.70 12.68 -28.01
CA TYR A 647 -25.23 11.59 -28.87
C TYR A 647 -25.11 10.23 -28.17
N LEU A 648 -24.94 10.19 -26.84
CA LEU A 648 -24.81 8.92 -26.13
C LEU A 648 -26.08 8.05 -26.26
N PRO A 649 -27.31 8.59 -26.18
CA PRO A 649 -28.51 7.78 -26.40
C PRO A 649 -28.56 7.10 -27.79
N ASP A 650 -28.14 7.80 -28.86
CA ASP A 650 -28.08 7.23 -30.22
C ASP A 650 -27.01 6.13 -30.31
N LEU A 651 -25.82 6.35 -29.73
CA LEU A 651 -24.78 5.31 -29.62
C LEU A 651 -25.34 4.03 -28.95
N LEU A 652 -26.00 4.18 -27.80
CA LEU A 652 -26.55 3.04 -27.06
C LEU A 652 -27.65 2.33 -27.86
N GLN A 653 -28.51 3.08 -28.56
CA GLN A 653 -29.55 2.49 -29.42
C GLN A 653 -28.94 1.71 -30.60
N ARG A 654 -27.89 2.25 -31.25
CA ARG A 654 -27.17 1.56 -32.33
C ARG A 654 -26.41 0.34 -31.83
N LEU A 655 -25.83 0.41 -30.63
CA LEU A 655 -25.17 -0.72 -29.98
C LEU A 655 -26.14 -1.88 -29.73
N ILE A 656 -27.38 -1.60 -29.29
CA ILE A 656 -28.42 -2.63 -29.07
C ILE A 656 -28.93 -3.23 -30.39
N SER A 657 -29.03 -2.41 -31.44
CA SER A 657 -29.61 -2.82 -32.73
C SER A 657 -28.60 -3.47 -33.69
N SER A 658 -27.30 -3.45 -33.36
CA SER A 658 -26.25 -3.99 -34.22
C SER A 658 -26.13 -5.49 -34.11
N GLU A 659 -26.19 -6.19 -35.24
CA GLU A 659 -26.01 -7.65 -35.32
C GLU A 659 -24.57 -8.06 -35.66
N SER A 660 -23.72 -7.13 -36.13
CA SER A 660 -22.33 -7.42 -36.49
C SER A 660 -21.38 -7.28 -35.29
N SER A 661 -20.68 -8.36 -34.93
CA SER A 661 -19.72 -8.38 -33.81
C SER A 661 -18.64 -7.30 -33.95
N THR A 662 -18.13 -7.08 -35.15
CA THR A 662 -17.14 -6.03 -35.44
C THR A 662 -17.66 -4.62 -35.11
N ASN A 663 -18.92 -4.30 -35.42
CA ASN A 663 -19.45 -2.97 -35.11
C ASN A 663 -19.75 -2.86 -33.60
N VAL A 664 -20.24 -3.93 -32.98
CA VAL A 664 -20.44 -3.99 -31.52
C VAL A 664 -19.13 -3.72 -30.80
N TYR A 665 -18.02 -4.35 -31.23
CA TYR A 665 -16.69 -4.07 -30.69
C TYR A 665 -16.30 -2.59 -30.82
N LEU A 666 -16.48 -1.98 -32.00
CA LEU A 666 -16.15 -0.57 -32.23
C LEU A 666 -17.01 0.40 -31.41
N TYR A 667 -18.32 0.11 -31.25
CA TYR A 667 -19.19 0.89 -30.38
C TYR A 667 -18.80 0.76 -28.90
N LEU A 668 -18.47 -0.44 -28.44
CA LEU A 668 -17.97 -0.68 -27.09
C LEU A 668 -16.62 -0.01 -26.85
N PHE A 669 -15.76 0.02 -27.86
CA PHE A 669 -14.47 0.70 -27.81
C PHE A 669 -14.66 2.22 -27.62
N ALA A 670 -15.58 2.83 -28.37
CA ALA A 670 -15.97 4.23 -28.16
C ALA A 670 -16.58 4.46 -26.76
N LEU A 671 -17.47 3.54 -26.30
CA LEU A 671 -18.12 3.62 -24.99
C LEU A 671 -17.12 3.51 -23.84
N ARG A 672 -16.10 2.64 -23.95
CA ARG A 672 -15.02 2.52 -22.97
C ARG A 672 -14.31 3.85 -22.77
N ASP A 673 -13.97 4.55 -23.85
CA ASP A 673 -13.26 5.83 -23.75
C ASP A 673 -14.12 6.93 -23.14
N ILE A 674 -15.43 6.92 -23.40
CA ILE A 674 -16.40 7.80 -22.74
C ILE A 674 -16.38 7.51 -21.23
N VAL A 675 -16.57 6.27 -20.80
CA VAL A 675 -16.59 5.89 -19.37
C VAL A 675 -15.26 6.20 -18.69
N TYR A 676 -14.13 5.95 -19.36
CA TYR A 676 -12.80 6.31 -18.88
C TYR A 676 -12.67 7.81 -18.59
N HIS A 677 -13.13 8.64 -19.53
CA HIS A 677 -13.10 10.09 -19.36
C HIS A 677 -14.01 10.56 -18.22
N LEU A 678 -15.21 9.98 -18.10
CA LEU A 678 -16.15 10.28 -17.01
C LEU A 678 -15.59 9.90 -15.63
N GLN A 679 -14.88 8.77 -15.54
CA GLN A 679 -14.21 8.36 -14.30
C GLN A 679 -13.11 9.34 -13.89
N LYS A 680 -12.31 9.82 -14.86
CA LYS A 680 -11.18 10.74 -14.61
C LYS A 680 -11.65 12.15 -14.27
N ASN A 681 -12.68 12.64 -14.96
CA ASN A 681 -13.21 14.00 -14.81
C ASN A 681 -14.51 14.00 -13.99
N ARG A 682 -14.39 13.73 -12.68
CA ARG A 682 -15.52 13.67 -11.72
C ARG A 682 -16.37 14.94 -11.64
N GLU A 683 -15.87 16.07 -12.15
CA GLU A 683 -16.56 17.37 -12.19
C GLU A 683 -17.46 17.54 -13.43
N SER A 684 -17.37 16.65 -14.43
CA SER A 684 -18.27 16.70 -15.58
C SER A 684 -19.68 16.25 -15.18
N HIS A 685 -20.62 17.19 -15.15
CA HIS A 685 -22.02 16.96 -14.80
C HIS A 685 -22.74 16.11 -15.87
N VAL A 686 -22.49 14.80 -15.91
CA VAL A 686 -23.36 13.86 -16.62
C VAL A 686 -24.54 13.49 -15.73
N SER A 687 -25.74 13.49 -16.31
CA SER A 687 -26.96 13.09 -15.60
C SER A 687 -26.85 11.64 -15.12
N GLN A 688 -27.22 11.40 -13.86
CA GLN A 688 -27.27 10.05 -13.30
C GLN A 688 -28.15 9.11 -14.15
N ALA A 689 -29.21 9.61 -14.76
CA ALA A 689 -30.08 8.83 -15.63
C ALA A 689 -29.35 8.28 -16.87
N LEU A 690 -28.37 9.02 -17.38
CA LEU A 690 -27.57 8.60 -18.54
C LEU A 690 -26.55 7.52 -18.13
N LEU A 691 -25.95 7.64 -16.94
CA LEU A 691 -25.10 6.58 -16.38
C LEU A 691 -25.89 5.29 -16.16
N ASP A 692 -27.12 5.42 -15.66
CA ASP A 692 -28.03 4.29 -15.48
C ASP A 692 -28.41 3.66 -16.83
N GLN A 693 -28.65 4.46 -17.86
CA GLN A 693 -28.91 3.95 -19.21
C GLN A 693 -27.71 3.20 -19.80
N VAL A 694 -26.49 3.68 -19.59
CA VAL A 694 -25.26 2.97 -19.99
C VAL A 694 -25.16 1.65 -19.24
N TRP A 695 -25.37 1.68 -17.92
CA TRP A 695 -25.36 0.48 -17.07
C TRP A 695 -26.33 -0.59 -17.56
N ASP A 696 -27.59 -0.21 -17.79
CA ASP A 696 -28.64 -1.12 -18.26
C ASP A 696 -28.33 -1.65 -19.67
N THR A 697 -27.79 -0.79 -20.54
CA THR A 697 -27.39 -1.21 -21.90
C THR A 697 -26.31 -2.28 -21.85
N LEU A 698 -25.26 -2.10 -21.03
CA LEU A 698 -24.16 -3.06 -20.90
C LEU A 698 -24.63 -4.45 -20.44
N PHE A 699 -25.61 -4.52 -19.53
CA PHE A 699 -26.21 -5.79 -19.10
C PHE A 699 -27.26 -6.35 -20.06
N SER A 700 -27.81 -5.54 -20.97
CA SER A 700 -28.73 -6.00 -22.01
C SER A 700 -28.03 -6.72 -23.17
N LEU A 701 -26.72 -6.50 -23.33
CA LEU A 701 -25.92 -7.15 -24.38
C LEU A 701 -25.73 -8.63 -24.05
N LYS A 702 -26.21 -9.48 -24.95
CA LYS A 702 -26.11 -10.93 -24.83
C LYS A 702 -25.01 -11.44 -25.73
N PHE A 703 -23.89 -11.82 -25.14
CA PHE A 703 -22.80 -12.47 -25.85
C PHE A 703 -22.96 -13.99 -25.80
N LYS A 704 -22.42 -14.67 -26.81
CA LYS A 704 -22.39 -16.14 -26.82
C LYS A 704 -21.40 -16.66 -25.79
N ASP A 705 -21.64 -17.84 -25.24
CA ASP A 705 -20.73 -18.51 -24.28
C ASP A 705 -19.48 -19.11 -24.96
N ASP A 706 -19.06 -18.62 -26.13
CA ASP A 706 -17.87 -19.06 -26.85
C ASP A 706 -16.73 -18.01 -26.84
N MET A 707 -15.56 -18.41 -27.32
CA MET A 707 -14.35 -17.56 -27.35
C MET A 707 -14.36 -16.51 -28.49
N SER A 708 -15.44 -16.42 -29.28
CA SER A 708 -15.45 -15.56 -30.47
C SER A 708 -15.58 -14.07 -30.16
N GLU A 709 -16.22 -13.72 -29.03
CA GLU A 709 -16.54 -12.34 -28.61
C GLU A 709 -15.81 -11.94 -27.33
N GLU A 710 -14.58 -12.42 -27.11
CA GLU A 710 -13.83 -12.18 -25.87
C GLU A 710 -13.41 -10.71 -25.71
N GLY A 711 -13.13 -10.01 -26.82
CA GLY A 711 -12.78 -8.59 -26.80
C GLY A 711 -13.94 -7.71 -26.35
N GLU A 712 -15.15 -7.98 -26.85
CA GLU A 712 -16.38 -7.28 -26.50
C GLU A 712 -16.73 -7.49 -25.03
N LYS A 713 -16.67 -8.74 -24.55
CA LYS A 713 -16.91 -9.08 -23.13
C LYS A 713 -15.93 -8.36 -22.20
N THR A 714 -14.67 -8.25 -22.63
CA THR A 714 -13.63 -7.54 -21.89
C THR A 714 -13.94 -6.05 -21.78
N LEU A 715 -14.32 -5.41 -22.90
CA LEU A 715 -14.68 -3.98 -22.91
C LEU A 715 -15.93 -3.70 -22.05
N VAL A 716 -16.94 -4.56 -22.11
CA VAL A 716 -18.13 -4.45 -21.26
C VAL A 716 -17.78 -4.55 -19.79
N ALA A 717 -16.97 -5.54 -19.41
CA ALA A 717 -16.50 -5.71 -18.04
C ALA A 717 -15.70 -4.50 -17.55
N GLU A 718 -14.80 -3.96 -18.37
CA GLU A 718 -14.04 -2.77 -18.02
C GLU A 718 -14.96 -1.56 -17.78
N CYS A 719 -15.96 -1.34 -18.66
CA CYS A 719 -16.93 -0.26 -18.49
C CYS A 719 -17.73 -0.42 -17.19
N ILE A 720 -18.25 -1.62 -16.91
CA ILE A 720 -18.99 -1.92 -15.67
C ILE A 720 -18.12 -1.66 -14.43
N GLY A 721 -16.87 -2.13 -14.45
CA GLY A 721 -15.91 -1.92 -13.36
C GLY A 721 -15.66 -0.43 -13.10
N ARG A 722 -15.38 0.35 -14.16
CA ARG A 722 -15.14 1.79 -14.06
C ARG A 722 -16.38 2.56 -13.60
N LEU A 723 -17.57 2.22 -14.08
CA LEU A 723 -18.84 2.81 -13.60
C LEU A 723 -19.04 2.57 -12.11
N SER A 724 -18.70 1.37 -11.62
CA SER A 724 -18.80 1.08 -10.19
C SER A 724 -17.88 1.93 -9.31
N ILE A 725 -16.76 2.41 -9.86
CA ILE A 725 -15.83 3.32 -9.16
C ILE A 725 -16.40 4.75 -9.09
N ILE A 726 -17.22 5.16 -10.07
CA ILE A 726 -17.83 6.50 -10.11
C ILE A 726 -18.85 6.67 -8.99
N ASP A 727 -19.77 5.70 -8.84
CA ASP A 727 -20.75 5.68 -7.74
C ASP A 727 -20.78 4.30 -7.04
N PRO A 728 -19.87 4.09 -6.07
CA PRO A 728 -19.71 2.81 -5.39
C PRO A 728 -20.94 2.40 -4.57
N GLU A 729 -21.66 3.36 -3.98
CA GLU A 729 -22.77 3.09 -3.07
C GLU A 729 -23.99 2.53 -3.82
N LYS A 730 -24.18 2.93 -5.08
CA LYS A 730 -25.25 2.43 -5.93
C LYS A 730 -24.88 1.16 -6.69
N TYR A 731 -23.71 1.15 -7.33
CA TYR A 731 -23.36 0.09 -8.30
C TYR A 731 -22.77 -1.16 -7.66
N LEU A 732 -22.08 -1.07 -6.50
CA LEU A 732 -21.58 -2.28 -5.83
C LEU A 732 -22.71 -3.22 -5.36
N PRO A 733 -23.78 -2.73 -4.71
CA PRO A 733 -24.93 -3.59 -4.39
C PRO A 733 -25.61 -4.17 -5.63
N ALA A 734 -25.67 -3.41 -6.73
CA ALA A 734 -26.23 -3.88 -8.00
C ALA A 734 -25.39 -5.03 -8.60
N LEU A 735 -24.05 -4.92 -8.56
CA LEU A 735 -23.15 -6.00 -8.96
C LEU A 735 -23.34 -7.24 -8.10
N GLN A 736 -23.42 -7.09 -6.78
CA GLN A 736 -23.63 -8.22 -5.88
C GLN A 736 -24.95 -8.94 -6.18
N LYS A 737 -26.03 -8.21 -6.48
CA LYS A 737 -27.31 -8.80 -6.89
C LYS A 737 -27.19 -9.62 -8.19
N ASN A 738 -26.43 -9.12 -9.15
CA ASN A 738 -26.26 -9.74 -10.47
C ASN A 738 -25.39 -11.02 -10.45
N LEU A 739 -24.69 -11.30 -9.34
CA LEU A 739 -23.97 -12.58 -9.14
C LEU A 739 -24.89 -13.80 -9.23
N ASN A 740 -26.16 -13.66 -8.83
CA ASN A 740 -27.14 -14.75 -8.85
C ASN A 740 -28.01 -14.76 -10.12
N SER A 741 -27.62 -14.03 -11.16
CA SER A 741 -28.35 -14.00 -12.43
C SER A 741 -28.37 -15.39 -13.09
N PRO A 742 -29.50 -15.82 -13.70
CA PRO A 742 -29.54 -17.08 -14.44
C PRO A 742 -28.61 -17.07 -15.67
N GLU A 743 -28.32 -15.89 -16.23
CA GLU A 743 -27.49 -15.75 -17.43
C GLU A 743 -25.99 -15.78 -17.10
N ALA A 744 -25.25 -16.70 -17.71
CA ALA A 744 -23.80 -16.87 -17.49
C ALA A 744 -23.00 -15.63 -17.92
N SER A 745 -23.36 -15.00 -19.04
CA SER A 745 -22.74 -13.76 -19.52
C SER A 745 -22.78 -12.64 -18.48
N VAL A 746 -23.93 -12.46 -17.79
CA VAL A 746 -24.09 -11.44 -16.74
C VAL A 746 -23.15 -11.73 -15.56
N ARG A 747 -23.15 -12.97 -15.06
CA ARG A 747 -22.28 -13.37 -13.94
C ARG A 747 -20.79 -13.18 -14.29
N ARG A 748 -20.40 -13.53 -15.51
CA ARG A 748 -19.03 -13.34 -16.03
C ARG A 748 -18.61 -11.87 -16.04
N SER A 749 -19.45 -11.00 -16.61
CA SER A 749 -19.19 -9.56 -16.69
C SER A 749 -19.08 -8.91 -15.32
N VAL A 750 -19.86 -9.37 -14.34
CA VAL A 750 -19.80 -8.87 -12.95
C VAL A 750 -18.43 -9.17 -12.32
N VAL A 751 -17.96 -10.43 -12.36
CA VAL A 751 -16.66 -10.81 -11.79
C VAL A 751 -15.51 -10.12 -12.51
N SER A 752 -15.56 -10.08 -13.84
CA SER A 752 -14.55 -9.39 -14.64
C SER A 752 -14.55 -7.88 -14.38
N GLY A 753 -15.73 -7.28 -14.14
CA GLY A 753 -15.83 -5.86 -13.78
C GLY A 753 -15.18 -5.57 -12.44
N VAL A 754 -15.42 -6.39 -11.41
CA VAL A 754 -14.73 -6.26 -10.12
C VAL A 754 -13.22 -6.48 -10.26
N LYS A 755 -12.77 -7.42 -11.10
CA LYS A 755 -11.34 -7.61 -11.41
C LYS A 755 -10.66 -6.31 -11.86
N TYR A 756 -11.30 -5.54 -12.76
CA TYR A 756 -10.75 -4.26 -13.24
C TYR A 756 -10.66 -3.17 -12.16
N THR A 757 -11.37 -3.35 -11.03
CA THR A 757 -11.37 -2.35 -9.97
C THR A 757 -10.15 -2.44 -9.06
N PHE A 758 -9.55 -3.63 -8.86
CA PHE A 758 -8.46 -3.82 -7.89
C PHE A 758 -7.23 -2.94 -8.13
N GLY A 759 -6.90 -2.64 -9.39
CA GLY A 759 -5.80 -1.74 -9.76
C GLY A 759 -6.17 -0.26 -9.88
N LEU A 760 -7.45 0.09 -9.75
CA LEU A 760 -8.00 1.42 -10.05
C LEU A 760 -8.78 2.05 -8.88
N SER A 761 -9.15 1.28 -7.86
CA SER A 761 -10.04 1.70 -6.77
C SER A 761 -9.33 2.52 -5.69
N LEU A 762 -10.08 3.48 -5.12
CA LEU A 762 -9.67 4.31 -3.99
C LEU A 762 -10.12 3.68 -2.65
N ASP A 763 -9.53 4.09 -1.53
CA ASP A 763 -9.82 3.56 -0.19
C ASP A 763 -11.31 3.52 0.18
N LYS A 764 -12.12 4.50 -0.28
CA LYS A 764 -13.58 4.49 -0.05
C LYS A 764 -14.26 3.29 -0.70
N TYR A 765 -13.88 2.95 -1.93
CA TYR A 765 -14.42 1.80 -2.66
C TYR A 765 -14.03 0.49 -1.97
N ASP A 766 -12.76 0.38 -1.57
CA ASP A 766 -12.22 -0.81 -0.91
C ASP A 766 -12.92 -1.12 0.42
N ARG A 767 -13.29 -0.10 1.20
CA ARG A 767 -14.09 -0.27 2.43
C ARG A 767 -15.46 -0.90 2.15
N LEU A 768 -16.11 -0.51 1.06
CA LEU A 768 -17.43 -1.04 0.67
C LEU A 768 -17.32 -2.41 0.00
N LEU A 769 -16.25 -2.67 -0.75
CA LEU A 769 -16.02 -3.96 -1.42
C LEU A 769 -15.60 -5.06 -0.43
N ARG A 770 -14.80 -4.74 0.60
CA ARG A 770 -14.26 -5.71 1.58
C ARG A 770 -15.26 -6.74 2.11
N PRO A 771 -16.49 -6.38 2.56
CA PRO A 771 -17.45 -7.37 3.06
C PRO A 771 -18.03 -8.30 1.98
N ILE A 772 -18.10 -7.83 0.72
CA ILE A 772 -18.79 -8.53 -0.37
C ILE A 772 -17.84 -9.18 -1.38
N VAL A 773 -16.53 -8.86 -1.33
CA VAL A 773 -15.52 -9.33 -2.29
C VAL A 773 -15.48 -10.85 -2.42
N VAL A 774 -15.72 -11.56 -1.31
CA VAL A 774 -15.73 -13.02 -1.27
C VAL A 774 -16.85 -13.61 -2.12
N ASP A 775 -17.99 -12.94 -2.25
CA ASP A 775 -19.11 -13.42 -3.05
C ASP A 775 -18.77 -13.42 -4.55
N PHE A 776 -17.97 -12.44 -5.00
CA PHE A 776 -17.48 -12.37 -6.38
C PHE A 776 -16.45 -13.47 -6.66
N LEU A 777 -15.49 -13.65 -5.75
CA LEU A 777 -14.41 -14.62 -5.93
C LEU A 777 -14.87 -16.07 -5.73
N ALA A 778 -15.94 -16.29 -4.96
CA ALA A 778 -16.55 -17.61 -4.80
C ALA A 778 -17.17 -18.18 -6.09
N LEU A 779 -17.32 -17.38 -7.16
CA LEU A 779 -17.72 -17.87 -8.48
C LEU A 779 -16.68 -18.80 -9.15
N MET A 780 -15.56 -19.10 -8.48
CA MET A 780 -14.76 -20.30 -8.74
C MET A 780 -15.58 -21.60 -8.71
N GLU A 781 -16.72 -21.64 -8.01
CA GLU A 781 -17.61 -22.82 -7.99
C GLU A 781 -18.71 -22.81 -9.08
N ASP A 782 -18.74 -21.83 -10.00
CA ASP A 782 -19.82 -21.70 -10.99
C ASP A 782 -19.93 -22.93 -11.92
N SER A 783 -21.10 -23.24 -12.46
CA SER A 783 -21.27 -24.27 -13.49
C SER A 783 -20.43 -24.04 -14.78
N ASN A 784 -20.15 -22.80 -15.14
CA ASN A 784 -19.48 -22.44 -16.39
C ASN A 784 -17.96 -22.25 -16.19
N LEU A 785 -17.16 -23.00 -16.97
CA LEU A 785 -15.70 -22.98 -16.90
C LEU A 785 -15.09 -21.59 -17.14
N GLY A 786 -15.66 -20.81 -18.08
CA GLY A 786 -15.17 -19.46 -18.39
C GLY A 786 -15.39 -18.46 -17.25
N ILE A 787 -16.41 -18.66 -16.40
CA ILE A 787 -16.62 -17.84 -15.20
C ILE A 787 -15.60 -18.20 -14.13
N ARG A 788 -15.33 -19.49 -13.90
CA ARG A 788 -14.31 -19.94 -12.95
C ARG A 788 -12.94 -19.38 -13.30
N GLN A 789 -12.57 -19.38 -14.58
CA GLN A 789 -11.29 -18.85 -15.05
C GLN A 789 -11.17 -17.35 -14.78
N VAL A 790 -12.24 -16.59 -15.04
CA VAL A 790 -12.29 -15.15 -14.74
C VAL A 790 -12.23 -14.91 -13.23
N ALA A 791 -12.88 -15.74 -12.41
CA ALA A 791 -12.81 -15.65 -10.95
C ALA A 791 -11.40 -15.93 -10.40
N LEU A 792 -10.69 -16.92 -10.95
CA LEU A 792 -9.28 -17.18 -10.63
C LEU A 792 -8.40 -16.00 -11.04
N SER A 793 -8.59 -15.47 -12.26
CA SER A 793 -7.84 -14.29 -12.71
C SER A 793 -8.16 -13.04 -11.87
N ALA A 794 -9.39 -12.90 -11.39
CA ALA A 794 -9.80 -11.85 -10.46
C ALA A 794 -9.13 -12.03 -9.08
N LEU A 795 -9.04 -13.27 -8.59
CA LEU A 795 -8.31 -13.61 -7.37
C LEU A 795 -6.83 -13.22 -7.50
N THR A 796 -6.14 -13.65 -8.57
CA THR A 796 -4.74 -13.25 -8.84
C THR A 796 -4.57 -11.73 -8.86
N SER A 797 -5.50 -11.02 -9.51
CA SER A 797 -5.47 -9.54 -9.58
C SER A 797 -5.67 -8.89 -8.21
N ALA A 798 -6.55 -9.45 -7.38
CA ALA A 798 -6.77 -8.98 -6.02
C ALA A 798 -5.55 -9.22 -5.11
N ILE A 799 -4.89 -10.38 -5.26
CA ILE A 799 -3.69 -10.70 -4.48
C ILE A 799 -2.55 -9.72 -4.79
N HIS A 800 -2.30 -9.41 -6.08
CA HIS A 800 -1.23 -8.47 -6.46
C HIS A 800 -1.47 -7.03 -6.01
N ASN A 801 -2.70 -6.53 -6.18
CA ASN A 801 -2.97 -5.10 -6.01
C ASN A 801 -3.49 -4.75 -4.62
N LYS A 802 -4.24 -5.65 -3.98
CA LYS A 802 -4.98 -5.39 -2.74
C LYS A 802 -5.03 -6.64 -1.83
N PRO A 803 -3.87 -7.21 -1.43
CA PRO A 803 -3.84 -8.47 -0.67
C PRO A 803 -4.62 -8.38 0.65
N LEU A 804 -4.61 -7.23 1.31
CA LEU A 804 -5.34 -6.97 2.56
C LEU A 804 -6.86 -7.13 2.45
N LEU A 805 -7.44 -7.00 1.24
CA LEU A 805 -8.87 -7.27 1.04
C LEU A 805 -9.22 -8.76 1.08
N LEU A 806 -8.25 -9.63 0.78
CA LEU A 806 -8.45 -11.07 0.66
C LEU A 806 -8.17 -11.83 1.95
N LEU A 807 -7.22 -11.37 2.75
CA LEU A 807 -6.77 -12.03 3.98
C LEU A 807 -7.93 -12.53 4.87
N PRO A 808 -9.00 -11.74 5.08
CA PRO A 808 -10.15 -12.18 5.89
C PRO A 808 -10.89 -13.41 5.36
N HIS A 809 -10.78 -13.65 4.06
CA HIS A 809 -11.62 -14.56 3.29
C HIS A 809 -10.85 -15.79 2.80
N LEU A 810 -9.54 -15.89 3.09
CA LEU A 810 -8.70 -17.00 2.62
C LEU A 810 -9.21 -18.36 3.07
N SER A 811 -9.73 -18.51 4.29
CA SER A 811 -10.29 -19.77 4.78
C SER A 811 -11.45 -20.30 3.92
N ARG A 812 -12.22 -19.40 3.30
CA ARG A 812 -13.28 -19.77 2.35
C ARG A 812 -12.75 -19.95 0.93
N LEU A 813 -11.78 -19.13 0.50
CA LEU A 813 -11.30 -19.11 -0.89
C LEU A 813 -10.31 -20.23 -1.20
N LEU A 814 -9.41 -20.58 -0.27
CA LEU A 814 -8.37 -21.60 -0.46
C LEU A 814 -8.97 -22.98 -0.79
N PRO A 815 -10.00 -23.50 -0.08
CA PRO A 815 -10.61 -24.76 -0.46
C PRO A 815 -11.20 -24.77 -1.88
N LEU A 816 -11.71 -23.62 -2.35
CA LEU A 816 -12.24 -23.49 -3.72
C LEU A 816 -11.10 -23.54 -4.74
N LEU A 817 -10.02 -22.80 -4.46
CA LEU A 817 -8.82 -22.80 -5.28
C LEU A 817 -8.22 -24.21 -5.40
N TYR A 818 -8.13 -24.95 -4.29
CA TYR A 818 -7.58 -26.31 -4.31
C TYR A 818 -8.40 -27.29 -5.14
N LYS A 819 -9.73 -27.16 -5.17
CA LYS A 819 -10.58 -28.00 -6.04
C LYS A 819 -10.22 -27.79 -7.51
N GLU A 820 -9.95 -26.56 -7.92
CA GLU A 820 -9.61 -26.21 -9.31
C GLU A 820 -8.18 -26.65 -9.72
N THR A 821 -7.33 -27.10 -8.79
CA THR A 821 -6.01 -27.68 -9.10
C THR A 821 -6.06 -29.16 -9.48
N VAL A 822 -7.20 -29.83 -9.25
CA VAL A 822 -7.33 -31.28 -9.47
C VAL A 822 -7.71 -31.59 -10.91
N VAL A 823 -7.05 -32.58 -11.50
CA VAL A 823 -7.38 -33.09 -12.85
C VAL A 823 -8.80 -33.68 -12.85
N ASN A 824 -9.71 -33.06 -13.61
CA ASN A 824 -11.07 -33.55 -13.76
C ASN A 824 -11.21 -34.40 -15.02
N GLU A 825 -11.26 -35.73 -14.86
CA GLU A 825 -11.35 -36.67 -15.98
C GLU A 825 -12.58 -36.47 -16.88
N SER A 826 -13.67 -35.87 -16.36
CA SER A 826 -14.87 -35.57 -17.16
C SER A 826 -14.66 -34.51 -18.24
N LEU A 827 -13.62 -33.68 -18.12
CA LEU A 827 -13.25 -32.64 -19.08
C LEU A 827 -12.17 -33.09 -20.06
N ILE A 828 -11.72 -34.35 -19.98
CA ILE A 828 -10.69 -34.91 -20.86
C ILE A 828 -11.35 -35.76 -21.94
N ARG A 829 -11.19 -35.33 -23.20
CA ARG A 829 -11.65 -36.09 -24.38
C ARG A 829 -10.48 -36.57 -25.21
N VAL A 830 -10.58 -37.80 -25.71
CA VAL A 830 -9.56 -38.38 -26.59
C VAL A 830 -10.03 -38.29 -28.04
N VAL A 831 -9.39 -37.43 -28.82
CA VAL A 831 -9.65 -37.26 -30.25
C VAL A 831 -8.73 -38.20 -31.02
N GLN A 832 -9.31 -39.14 -31.76
CA GLN A 832 -8.54 -40.07 -32.60
C GLN A 832 -8.20 -39.41 -33.94
N MET A 833 -6.91 -39.21 -34.22
CA MET A 833 -6.37 -38.73 -35.49
C MET A 833 -5.70 -39.90 -36.22
N GLY A 834 -6.51 -40.76 -36.85
CA GLY A 834 -6.02 -41.97 -37.53
C GLY A 834 -5.38 -42.97 -36.54
N PRO A 835 -4.07 -43.32 -36.68
CA PRO A 835 -3.36 -44.16 -35.72
C PRO A 835 -2.97 -43.42 -34.43
N PHE A 836 -3.07 -42.08 -34.39
CA PHE A 836 -2.69 -41.26 -33.25
C PHE A 836 -3.90 -40.94 -32.35
N LYS A 837 -3.67 -40.85 -31.05
CA LYS A 837 -4.66 -40.42 -30.05
C LYS A 837 -4.18 -39.10 -29.44
N HIS A 838 -4.96 -38.04 -29.60
CA HIS A 838 -4.69 -36.74 -28.98
C HIS A 838 -5.65 -36.54 -27.81
N LYS A 839 -5.10 -36.37 -26.59
CA LYS A 839 -5.92 -36.02 -25.43
C LYS A 839 -6.11 -34.50 -25.42
N VAL A 840 -7.35 -34.05 -25.39
CA VAL A 840 -7.72 -32.64 -25.21
C VAL A 840 -8.30 -32.53 -23.80
N ASP A 841 -7.63 -31.74 -22.97
CA ASP A 841 -8.05 -31.46 -21.59
C ASP A 841 -8.66 -30.05 -21.56
N ASP A 842 -9.99 -29.97 -21.61
CA ASP A 842 -10.70 -28.69 -21.62
C ASP A 842 -10.64 -27.98 -20.23
N GLY A 843 -10.11 -28.65 -19.19
CA GLY A 843 -9.90 -28.09 -17.85
C GLY A 843 -8.46 -27.62 -17.57
N LEU A 844 -7.54 -27.77 -18.53
CA LEU A 844 -6.12 -27.45 -18.32
C LEU A 844 -5.87 -25.97 -18.02
N ASP A 845 -6.53 -25.06 -18.74
CA ASP A 845 -6.37 -23.61 -18.55
C ASP A 845 -6.84 -23.13 -17.17
N LEU A 846 -7.87 -23.79 -16.62
CA LEU A 846 -8.32 -23.55 -15.24
C LEU A 846 -7.26 -23.98 -14.23
N ARG A 847 -6.67 -25.17 -14.41
CA ARG A 847 -5.59 -25.62 -13.54
C ARG A 847 -4.40 -24.67 -13.60
N LYS A 848 -3.99 -24.23 -14.79
CA LYS A 848 -2.91 -23.24 -14.96
C LYS A 848 -3.20 -21.96 -14.19
N ALA A 849 -4.41 -21.40 -14.32
CA ALA A 849 -4.83 -20.20 -13.58
C ALA A 849 -4.88 -20.43 -12.04
N ALA A 850 -5.24 -21.64 -11.60
CA ALA A 850 -5.23 -21.99 -10.18
C ALA A 850 -3.81 -22.05 -9.62
N TYR A 851 -2.87 -22.73 -10.31
CA TYR A 851 -1.47 -22.75 -9.89
C TYR A 851 -0.82 -21.37 -9.97
N GLU A 852 -1.19 -20.52 -10.93
CA GLU A 852 -0.76 -19.12 -10.98
C GLU A 852 -1.24 -18.35 -9.74
N SER A 853 -2.51 -18.52 -9.36
CA SER A 853 -3.06 -17.92 -8.14
C SER A 853 -2.30 -18.38 -6.89
N MET A 854 -1.96 -19.68 -6.80
CA MET A 854 -1.18 -20.24 -5.70
C MET A 854 0.25 -19.69 -5.65
N PHE A 855 0.91 -19.58 -6.81
CA PHE A 855 2.24 -18.95 -6.90
C PHE A 855 2.20 -17.49 -6.45
N THR A 856 1.20 -16.73 -6.88
CA THR A 856 1.03 -15.33 -6.47
C THR A 856 0.79 -15.23 -4.96
N LEU A 857 -0.06 -16.08 -4.37
CA LEU A 857 -0.25 -16.13 -2.91
C LEU A 857 1.08 -16.39 -2.17
N ALA A 858 1.86 -17.36 -2.64
CA ALA A 858 3.13 -17.72 -2.01
C ALA A 858 4.21 -16.62 -2.11
N THR A 859 4.12 -15.73 -3.09
CA THR A 859 5.19 -14.74 -3.38
C THR A 859 4.87 -13.31 -2.97
N THR A 860 3.59 -12.93 -2.91
CA THR A 860 3.19 -11.52 -2.75
C THR A 860 2.60 -11.18 -1.39
N LEU A 861 2.11 -12.17 -0.63
CA LEU A 861 1.58 -11.94 0.71
C LEU A 861 2.69 -11.49 1.69
N PRO A 862 2.36 -10.71 2.75
CA PRO A 862 3.31 -10.39 3.79
C PRO A 862 3.84 -11.66 4.49
N ARG A 863 5.07 -11.63 4.98
CA ARG A 863 5.78 -12.81 5.55
C ARG A 863 4.97 -13.54 6.61
N GLU A 864 4.32 -12.82 7.52
CA GLU A 864 3.47 -13.41 8.59
C GLU A 864 2.35 -14.30 8.01
N TRP A 865 1.74 -13.86 6.92
CA TRP A 865 0.65 -14.58 6.25
C TRP A 865 1.15 -15.70 5.35
N GLN A 866 2.32 -15.54 4.73
CA GLN A 866 2.99 -16.62 4.01
C GLN A 866 3.28 -17.79 4.94
N LEU A 867 3.83 -17.53 6.13
CA LEU A 867 4.08 -18.55 7.13
C LEU A 867 2.80 -19.29 7.53
N ASN A 868 1.69 -18.57 7.72
CA ASN A 868 0.40 -19.20 8.02
C ASN A 868 -0.17 -20.01 6.83
N LEU A 869 0.00 -19.53 5.60
CA LEU A 869 -0.41 -20.26 4.40
C LEU A 869 0.39 -21.55 4.21
N PHE A 870 1.69 -21.53 4.49
CA PHE A 870 2.57 -22.70 4.31
C PHE A 870 2.37 -23.77 5.40
N LYS A 871 1.62 -23.46 6.46
CA LYS A 871 1.12 -24.43 7.45
C LYS A 871 -0.07 -25.23 6.92
N ASP A 872 -0.76 -24.76 5.88
CA ASP A 872 -1.86 -25.51 5.27
C ASP A 872 -1.29 -26.69 4.47
N ASP A 873 -1.42 -27.89 5.02
CA ASP A 873 -0.96 -29.13 4.37
C ASP A 873 -1.53 -29.29 2.97
N GLN A 874 -2.78 -28.88 2.75
CA GLN A 874 -3.43 -29.00 1.46
C GLN A 874 -2.79 -28.06 0.42
N PHE A 875 -2.33 -26.88 0.83
CA PHE A 875 -1.63 -25.93 -0.05
C PHE A 875 -0.38 -26.58 -0.65
N ILE A 876 0.47 -27.15 0.20
CA ILE A 876 1.72 -27.75 -0.26
C ILE A 876 1.47 -29.07 -1.00
N ASP A 877 0.52 -29.89 -0.55
CA ASP A 877 0.14 -31.13 -1.24
C ASP A 877 -0.30 -30.85 -2.69
N ARG A 878 -1.06 -29.77 -2.91
CA ARG A 878 -1.44 -29.33 -4.26
C ARG A 878 -0.23 -28.89 -5.08
N ILE A 879 0.71 -28.13 -4.51
CA ILE A 879 1.92 -27.71 -5.24
C ILE A 879 2.80 -28.91 -5.62
N LEU A 880 2.96 -29.89 -4.72
CA LEU A 880 3.68 -31.13 -5.02
C LEU A 880 2.97 -31.98 -6.07
N ALA A 881 1.63 -32.01 -6.05
CA ALA A 881 0.84 -32.67 -7.10
C ALA A 881 1.06 -32.03 -8.48
N GLY A 882 1.29 -30.72 -8.54
CA GLY A 882 1.58 -29.99 -9.77
C GLY A 882 2.84 -30.46 -10.51
N LEU A 883 3.80 -31.09 -9.81
CA LEU A 883 4.99 -31.70 -10.44
C LEU A 883 4.66 -32.91 -11.33
N ASP A 884 3.48 -33.51 -11.17
CA ASP A 884 3.00 -34.64 -11.98
C ASP A 884 2.07 -34.21 -13.13
N ASP A 885 1.69 -32.93 -13.23
CA ASP A 885 0.69 -32.42 -14.18
C ASP A 885 1.33 -31.97 -15.53
N ASP A 886 0.68 -31.07 -16.27
CA ASP A 886 1.20 -30.48 -17.50
C ASP A 886 2.51 -29.69 -17.30
N GLN A 887 3.31 -29.58 -18.35
CA GLN A 887 4.64 -28.98 -18.27
C GLN A 887 4.67 -27.57 -17.67
N ASP A 888 3.74 -26.69 -18.07
CA ASP A 888 3.70 -25.32 -17.55
C ASP A 888 3.45 -25.32 -16.04
N ILE A 889 2.59 -26.24 -15.56
CA ILE A 889 2.28 -26.42 -14.14
C ILE A 889 3.51 -26.99 -13.41
N LYS A 890 4.25 -27.93 -14.00
CA LYS A 890 5.48 -28.45 -13.39
C LYS A 890 6.53 -27.36 -13.20
N VAL A 891 6.76 -26.55 -14.23
CA VAL A 891 7.72 -25.43 -14.18
C VAL A 891 7.30 -24.44 -13.08
N LEU A 892 6.03 -24.06 -13.06
CA LEU A 892 5.50 -23.14 -12.05
C LEU A 892 5.60 -23.73 -10.64
N SER A 893 5.32 -25.03 -10.48
CA SER A 893 5.44 -25.74 -9.20
C SER A 893 6.89 -25.78 -8.71
N CYS A 894 7.87 -26.04 -9.58
CA CYS A 894 9.30 -25.99 -9.22
C CYS A 894 9.70 -24.60 -8.67
N VAL A 895 9.27 -23.52 -9.35
CA VAL A 895 9.56 -22.16 -8.91
C VAL A 895 8.84 -21.84 -7.59
N THR A 896 7.59 -22.28 -7.44
CA THR A 896 6.80 -22.05 -6.22
C THR A 896 7.40 -22.75 -5.01
N ILE A 897 7.81 -24.01 -5.15
CA ILE A 897 8.44 -24.80 -4.08
C ILE A 897 9.72 -24.13 -3.60
N ALA A 898 10.59 -23.71 -4.52
CA ALA A 898 11.84 -23.04 -4.16
C ALA A 898 11.58 -21.73 -3.38
N ARG A 899 10.52 -21.00 -3.74
CA ARG A 899 10.11 -19.78 -3.02
C ARG A 899 9.58 -20.07 -1.62
N ILE A 900 8.72 -21.07 -1.47
CA ILE A 900 8.18 -21.48 -0.16
C ILE A 900 9.33 -21.83 0.79
N ILE A 901 10.27 -22.65 0.32
CA ILE A 901 11.40 -23.12 1.15
C ILE A 901 12.35 -21.98 1.49
N SER A 902 12.54 -21.00 0.59
CA SER A 902 13.33 -19.80 0.92
C SER A 902 12.72 -18.93 2.02
N VAL A 903 11.42 -19.07 2.29
CA VAL A 903 10.73 -18.34 3.38
C VAL A 903 10.69 -19.17 4.67
N ASP A 904 10.36 -20.46 4.58
CA ASP A 904 10.37 -21.39 5.72
C ASP A 904 10.89 -22.78 5.33
N VAL A 905 12.14 -23.05 5.73
CA VAL A 905 12.82 -24.33 5.51
C VAL A 905 12.15 -25.48 6.26
N ARG A 906 11.44 -25.22 7.37
CA ARG A 906 10.78 -26.26 8.18
C ARG A 906 9.67 -26.99 7.43
N VAL A 907 9.13 -26.40 6.37
CA VAL A 907 8.16 -27.05 5.48
C VAL A 907 8.70 -28.36 4.92
N LEU A 908 10.02 -28.47 4.67
CA LEU A 908 10.63 -29.72 4.20
C LEU A 908 10.50 -30.88 5.21
N LEU A 909 10.49 -30.57 6.50
CA LEU A 909 10.40 -31.55 7.59
C LEU A 909 8.96 -31.91 7.95
N SER A 910 7.98 -31.17 7.44
CA SER A 910 6.57 -31.46 7.68
C SER A 910 6.18 -32.82 7.07
N LYS A 911 5.49 -33.64 7.88
CA LYS A 911 4.94 -34.93 7.44
C LYS A 911 3.62 -34.72 6.73
N ARG A 912 3.46 -35.37 5.57
CA ARG A 912 2.23 -35.27 4.78
C ARG A 912 1.15 -36.23 5.28
N PRO A 913 -0.06 -35.75 5.59
CA PRO A 913 -1.18 -36.63 5.94
C PRO A 913 -1.56 -37.61 4.83
N SER A 914 -1.34 -37.22 3.57
CA SER A 914 -1.72 -37.98 2.38
C SER A 914 -0.82 -39.18 2.09
N THR A 915 0.50 -39.08 2.36
CA THR A 915 1.50 -40.11 2.02
C THR A 915 2.23 -40.68 3.24
N GLY A 916 2.21 -39.99 4.39
CA GLY A 916 2.95 -40.34 5.60
C GLY A 916 4.45 -40.06 5.53
N ALA A 917 4.97 -39.66 4.37
CA ALA A 917 6.36 -39.28 4.12
C ALA A 917 6.61 -37.81 4.50
N THR A 918 7.87 -37.45 4.68
CA THR A 918 8.24 -36.03 4.78
C THR A 918 8.11 -35.34 3.42
N THR A 919 7.88 -34.03 3.45
CA THR A 919 7.86 -33.20 2.23
C THR A 919 9.17 -33.32 1.44
N LEU A 920 10.28 -33.45 2.16
CA LEU A 920 11.60 -33.67 1.59
C LEU A 920 11.68 -34.97 0.77
N GLU A 921 11.26 -36.10 1.34
CA GLU A 921 11.26 -37.41 0.66
C GLU A 921 10.41 -37.38 -0.62
N GLU A 922 9.22 -36.77 -0.54
CA GLU A 922 8.31 -36.69 -1.68
C GLU A 922 8.86 -35.79 -2.80
N LEU A 923 9.50 -34.66 -2.41
CA LEU A 923 10.16 -33.76 -3.35
C LEU A 923 11.33 -34.44 -4.06
N ILE A 924 12.22 -35.10 -3.31
CA ILE A 924 13.37 -35.83 -3.86
C ILE A 924 12.89 -36.89 -4.85
N LYS A 925 11.84 -37.65 -4.48
CA LYS A 925 11.25 -38.67 -5.33
C LYS A 925 10.73 -38.08 -6.65
N LYS A 926 9.98 -36.98 -6.59
CA LYS A 926 9.40 -36.32 -7.79
C LYS A 926 10.49 -35.69 -8.67
N PHE A 927 11.47 -34.99 -8.09
CA PHE A 927 12.59 -34.42 -8.85
C PHE A 927 13.44 -35.50 -9.51
N THR A 928 13.72 -36.61 -8.81
CA THR A 928 14.45 -37.74 -9.40
C THR A 928 13.68 -38.38 -10.54
N ALA A 929 12.35 -38.51 -10.41
CA ALA A 929 11.50 -39.02 -11.49
C ALA A 929 11.55 -38.12 -12.74
N ILE A 930 11.57 -36.80 -12.56
CA ILE A 930 11.69 -35.83 -13.67
C ILE A 930 13.06 -35.91 -14.35
N LEU A 931 14.15 -35.95 -13.57
CA LEU A 931 15.52 -36.00 -14.09
C LEU A 931 15.88 -37.35 -14.75
N SER A 932 15.10 -38.41 -14.50
CA SER A 932 15.34 -39.76 -15.04
C SER A 932 14.57 -40.08 -16.31
N VAL A 933 13.74 -39.15 -16.81
CA VAL A 933 12.98 -39.34 -18.05
C VAL A 933 13.91 -39.45 -19.26
N GLN A 934 13.90 -40.60 -19.94
CA GLN A 934 14.61 -40.79 -21.21
C GLN A 934 13.62 -40.68 -22.38
N LEU A 935 13.80 -39.67 -23.22
CA LEU A 935 13.01 -39.49 -24.45
C LEU A 935 13.40 -40.53 -25.50
N LYS A 936 12.43 -40.96 -26.31
CA LYS A 936 12.65 -41.89 -27.42
C LYS A 936 13.39 -41.19 -28.57
N ASP A 937 14.15 -41.94 -29.36
CA ASP A 937 14.85 -41.42 -30.56
C ASP A 937 13.90 -40.79 -31.61
N THR A 938 12.59 -41.09 -31.54
CA THR A 938 11.54 -40.53 -32.40
C THR A 938 10.79 -39.34 -31.79
N ALA A 939 11.24 -38.79 -30.65
CA ALA A 939 10.60 -37.67 -29.97
C ALA A 939 10.66 -36.39 -30.83
N LEU A 940 9.61 -35.57 -30.75
CA LEU A 940 9.56 -34.30 -31.46
C LEU A 940 10.56 -33.32 -30.84
N LYS A 941 11.11 -32.40 -31.65
CA LYS A 941 12.04 -31.36 -31.16
C LYS A 941 11.45 -30.57 -29.98
N GLN A 942 10.15 -30.29 -30.03
CA GLN A 942 9.42 -29.61 -28.97
C GLN A 942 9.43 -30.41 -27.66
N GLU A 943 9.24 -31.73 -27.70
CA GLU A 943 9.29 -32.59 -26.50
C GLU A 943 10.69 -32.63 -25.86
N VAL A 944 11.74 -32.55 -26.69
CA VAL A 944 13.14 -32.46 -26.22
C VAL A 944 13.42 -31.12 -25.55
N GLU A 945 13.03 -30.02 -26.17
CA GLU A 945 13.19 -28.66 -25.60
C GLU A 945 12.45 -28.54 -24.27
N ASN A 946 11.23 -29.07 -24.22
CA ASN A 946 10.36 -29.12 -23.05
C ASN A 946 10.98 -29.86 -21.86
N GLN A 947 11.56 -31.03 -22.11
CA GLN A 947 12.25 -31.82 -21.08
C GLN A 947 13.51 -31.10 -20.58
N ILE A 948 14.31 -30.51 -21.47
CA ILE A 948 15.52 -29.74 -21.10
C ILE A 948 15.15 -28.53 -20.24
N GLU A 949 14.08 -27.82 -20.57
CA GLU A 949 13.58 -26.71 -19.77
C GLU A 949 13.16 -27.17 -18.37
N LEU A 950 12.44 -28.28 -18.27
CA LEU A 950 12.00 -28.82 -16.99
C LEU A 950 13.19 -29.24 -16.11
N GLU A 951 14.18 -29.94 -16.68
CA GLU A 951 15.43 -30.31 -15.98
C GLU A 951 16.14 -29.08 -15.43
N ARG A 952 16.28 -28.03 -16.24
CA ARG A 952 16.89 -26.75 -15.81
C ARG A 952 16.14 -26.11 -14.65
N ASN A 953 14.81 -26.16 -14.65
CA ASN A 953 14.00 -25.61 -13.56
C ASN A 953 14.13 -26.43 -12.28
N VAL A 954 14.19 -27.77 -12.36
CA VAL A 954 14.47 -28.63 -11.20
C VAL A 954 15.84 -28.33 -10.62
N ILE A 955 16.87 -28.19 -11.46
CA ILE A 955 18.23 -27.85 -11.01
C ILE A 955 18.25 -26.48 -10.33
N ARG A 956 17.63 -25.47 -10.94
CA ARG A 956 17.55 -24.13 -10.36
C ARG A 956 16.83 -24.13 -9.01
N ALA A 957 15.70 -24.83 -8.92
CA ALA A 957 14.96 -24.96 -7.67
C ALA A 957 15.81 -25.66 -6.60
N SER A 958 16.51 -26.73 -6.96
CA SER A 958 17.39 -27.47 -6.05
C SER A 958 18.54 -26.61 -5.51
N LEU A 959 19.15 -25.78 -6.36
CA LEU A 959 20.21 -24.85 -5.93
C LEU A 959 19.69 -23.78 -4.96
N GLN A 960 18.49 -23.25 -5.19
CA GLN A 960 17.86 -22.27 -4.28
C GLN A 960 17.50 -22.89 -2.94
N ILE A 961 17.00 -24.13 -2.94
CA ILE A 961 16.69 -24.88 -1.72
C ILE A 961 17.97 -25.15 -0.92
N GLU A 962 19.05 -25.54 -1.60
CA GLU A 962 20.36 -25.77 -0.98
C GLU A 962 20.94 -24.50 -0.32
N GLU A 963 20.77 -23.34 -0.95
CA GLU A 963 21.15 -22.04 -0.37
C GLU A 963 20.32 -21.73 0.88
N ALA A 964 19.00 -21.90 0.82
CA ALA A 964 18.10 -21.69 1.95
C ALA A 964 18.40 -22.62 3.14
N ILE A 965 18.73 -23.90 2.89
CA ILE A 965 19.12 -24.86 3.93
C ILE A 965 20.42 -24.41 4.61
N LYS A 966 21.41 -23.91 3.87
CA LYS A 966 22.69 -23.44 4.43
C LYS A 966 22.55 -22.18 5.28
N GLU A 967 21.63 -21.30 4.93
CA GLU A 967 21.35 -20.08 5.69
C GLU A 967 20.57 -20.34 6.99
N ALA A 968 19.85 -21.47 7.07
CA ALA A 968 19.06 -21.83 8.24
C ALA A 968 19.95 -22.30 9.41
N THR A 969 20.21 -21.42 10.38
CA THR A 969 21.01 -21.70 11.58
C THR A 969 20.31 -22.55 12.65
N SER A 970 19.05 -22.92 12.44
CA SER A 970 18.16 -23.50 13.47
C SER A 970 17.86 -24.99 13.31
N VAL A 971 18.45 -25.68 12.32
CA VAL A 971 18.12 -27.07 11.99
C VAL A 971 19.39 -27.92 11.93
N SER A 972 19.33 -29.18 12.37
CA SER A 972 20.51 -30.04 12.47
C SER A 972 20.91 -30.65 11.11
N ASP A 973 22.21 -30.74 10.82
CA ASP A 973 22.75 -31.35 9.58
C ASP A 973 22.25 -32.79 9.33
N LEU A 974 21.80 -33.49 10.38
CA LEU A 974 21.32 -34.87 10.31
C LEU A 974 19.95 -34.97 9.62
N GLU A 975 19.09 -33.95 9.74
CA GLU A 975 17.71 -33.96 9.23
C GLU A 975 17.64 -33.76 7.71
N PHE A 976 18.70 -33.25 7.09
CA PHE A 976 18.80 -33.03 5.64
C PHE A 976 19.81 -33.96 4.95
N SER A 977 20.21 -35.07 5.58
CA SER A 977 21.18 -36.01 5.00
C SER A 977 20.74 -36.56 3.65
N GLU A 978 19.44 -36.85 3.49
CA GLU A 978 18.86 -37.34 2.23
C GLU A 978 18.93 -36.29 1.12
N TRP A 979 18.77 -35.00 1.46
CA TRP A 979 18.95 -33.89 0.52
C TRP A 979 20.39 -33.77 0.04
N ALA A 980 21.35 -33.90 0.97
CA ALA A 980 22.77 -33.86 0.65
C ALA A 980 23.20 -35.03 -0.26
N GLU A 981 22.55 -36.20 -0.14
CA GLU A 981 22.73 -37.32 -1.07
C GLU A 981 22.12 -37.02 -2.45
N PHE A 982 20.90 -36.47 -2.49
CA PHE A 982 20.26 -36.05 -3.74
C PHE A 982 21.11 -35.04 -4.52
N MET A 983 21.67 -34.02 -3.85
CA MET A 983 22.53 -33.01 -4.48
C MET A 983 23.85 -33.58 -5.06
N LYS A 984 24.30 -34.74 -4.59
CA LYS A 984 25.48 -35.46 -5.13
C LYS A 984 25.14 -36.37 -6.32
N SER A 985 23.86 -36.50 -6.68
CA SER A 985 23.43 -37.34 -7.79
C SER A 985 23.99 -36.83 -9.14
N PRO A 986 24.34 -37.74 -10.07
CA PRO A 986 25.04 -37.38 -11.31
C PRO A 986 24.26 -36.41 -12.19
N GLY A 987 22.92 -36.41 -12.14
CA GLY A 987 22.07 -35.49 -12.91
C GLY A 987 22.17 -34.02 -12.48
N ILE A 988 22.45 -33.76 -11.20
CA ILE A 988 22.60 -32.39 -10.67
C ILE A 988 24.06 -31.92 -10.80
N VAL A 989 25.01 -32.81 -10.55
CA VAL A 989 26.45 -32.52 -10.62
C VAL A 989 26.94 -32.28 -12.05
N SER A 990 26.31 -32.89 -13.07
CA SER A 990 26.67 -32.67 -14.48
C SER A 990 26.21 -31.32 -15.03
N ALA A 991 25.22 -30.68 -14.40
CA ALA A 991 24.59 -29.45 -14.88
C ALA A 991 24.94 -28.20 -14.04
N SER A 992 25.53 -28.39 -12.85
CA SER A 992 26.09 -27.31 -12.02
C SER A 992 27.51 -26.88 -12.41
N LYS A 993 28.13 -27.60 -13.37
CA LYS A 993 29.36 -27.21 -14.08
C LYS A 993 29.00 -26.61 -15.44
#